data_AF-A0A7X4JNC3-F1
#
_entry.id   AF-A0A7X4JNC3-F1
#
_cell.length_a   1.000
_cell.length_b   1.000
_cell.length_c   1.000
_cell.angle_alpha   90.00
_cell.angle_beta   90.00
_cell.angle_gamma   90.00
#
_symmetry.space_group_name_H-M   'P 1'
#
loop_
_entity.id
_entity.type
_entity.pdbx_description
1 polymer ?
#
loop_
_entity_poly.entity_id
_entity_poly.type
_entity_poly.pdbx_seq_one_letter_code
_entity_poly.pdbx_strand_id
1 'polypeptide(L)'
;MVMKNDDIDLIHRILSGDEDAFTTLMQKHRRWVYSLAWREIGDFHAAQEITQDTFIQAFKSLPSLRDPNRFSGWLHAIAKRQCVAWLQKKPIAMQSLDTLPKAELEQLFYTQYLEEERIQASTADLREVVEYLLQKLPVGERSVMVLHYYKGLTCEEMSERLEVSLNTVKSRLYRARKRLEKEESMLRENVGPNLLRSEPRRVDIQTTAATETGDHLAEGGFNFNQTSKVFTSSGFHTKGWGGGDPSPMYMLLHYLTHGWIDLFKFPLVSGSSWEQEGGWKSRGTATVEAYETVNVSAGTFPMCLKHKTVFTDADVEDTNAELRSALVNGTRYLWFAKGVGLVKMRYEHSNGVATEAELLKYETPTQQGETYFPVQIDTQWTYKWHNTYRDKAVIEAWRVIRNFRQLEDAGNPVQLESARYEVSVDANEPRVANVKCILTPKSGGGTKNDRKRLFFSMSRFGTDWLYDGYARSLRDVTATDAKGKALVVEEIAKTQWVVETRDASPVTLQYKVLLDHDERDWPFGRDEAPYAQDDCIFWPGYALFIVGEVDDIELSVDVPDNWSVSTPWERIEPNGHRFVCKNQDDLMYAYLVLGEHSERLVSSGEAEIVLALGGRFKASMDKVASAVEAILQAYSGIFGGTPKGSMLFVMNPYGGEEYRSGGASERSITALIGGALDDGRADFWGPLVANVIGYIWNGKVIHFAEQEYGFSEVNEQEYWFSEGFSKYYSSVICTRLGLISEGDFLRSLELAWESYLSQQGERSIREAGEDKLANRELVYDGGRLIAAALDLQIRNLTKNRSSLDDVMQQMYREFGLTDTAYTMDDVIRIVSQVAGENFEPFFSKYVTGTERLPLEEYLKDVGVDVEIDLGERLPKLGYIIHEMLGIGSFGGPPGGGMFIHRSRKFQDDDRLIGIDGTPVKTRDDIRRAAKDWKSGDVVRLTLEREGAEIVLPVTLEGDPSKEPPLESDVTDVAIRKKTDNTESQRAIWSGILGEDQ
;
A
#
# COMPACT_ATOMS: atom_id res chain seq x y z
N MET A 1 -16.06 28.50 -14.89
CA MET A 1 -14.98 29.18 -14.15
C MET A 1 -15.15 30.64 -14.45
N VAL A 2 -15.47 31.46 -13.46
CA VAL A 2 -15.37 32.92 -13.66
C VAL A 2 -13.88 33.18 -13.91
N MET A 3 -13.54 33.66 -15.10
CA MET A 3 -12.15 33.82 -15.52
C MET A 3 -11.47 34.91 -14.68
N LYS A 4 -10.24 34.62 -14.24
CA LYS A 4 -9.31 35.67 -13.80
C LYS A 4 -8.86 36.45 -15.04
N ASN A 5 -8.69 37.76 -14.90
CA ASN A 5 -8.31 38.71 -15.96
C ASN A 5 -7.09 38.29 -16.82
N ASP A 6 -6.23 37.36 -16.35
CA ASP A 6 -5.00 36.92 -17.02
C ASP A 6 -5.15 36.30 -18.42
N ASP A 7 -6.17 35.48 -18.71
CA ASP A 7 -6.23 34.76 -20.02
C ASP A 7 -6.55 35.72 -21.17
N ILE A 8 -7.37 36.73 -20.90
CA ILE A 8 -7.74 37.76 -21.87
C ILE A 8 -6.53 38.63 -22.17
N ASP A 9 -5.77 39.02 -21.13
CA ASP A 9 -4.54 39.78 -21.28
C ASP A 9 -3.47 38.99 -22.06
N LEU A 10 -3.36 37.68 -21.81
CA LEU A 10 -2.49 36.80 -22.60
C LEU A 10 -2.94 36.72 -24.06
N ILE A 11 -4.23 36.54 -24.34
CA ILE A 11 -4.75 36.52 -25.73
C ILE A 11 -4.48 37.84 -26.45
N HIS A 12 -4.71 38.98 -25.80
CA HIS A 12 -4.40 40.28 -26.41
C HIS A 12 -2.91 40.46 -26.66
N ARG A 13 -2.05 40.01 -25.74
CA ARG A 13 -0.59 40.01 -25.93
C ARG A 13 -0.17 39.12 -27.09
N ILE A 14 -0.74 37.93 -27.23
CA ILE A 14 -0.48 37.01 -28.34
C ILE A 14 -0.89 37.65 -29.68
N LEU A 15 -2.07 38.28 -29.74
CA LEU A 15 -2.53 38.98 -30.93
C LEU A 15 -1.68 40.22 -31.26
N SER A 16 -0.97 40.77 -30.28
CA SER A 16 0.02 41.85 -30.48
C SER A 16 1.44 41.37 -30.80
N GLY A 17 1.66 40.06 -30.92
CA GLY A 17 2.94 39.46 -31.33
C GLY A 17 3.83 38.94 -30.19
N ASP A 18 3.29 38.79 -28.97
CA ASP A 18 3.99 38.21 -27.82
C ASP A 18 3.83 36.67 -27.81
N GLU A 19 4.82 35.95 -28.32
CA GLU A 19 4.80 34.49 -28.43
C GLU A 19 4.91 33.79 -27.05
N ASP A 20 5.56 34.40 -26.07
CA ASP A 20 5.70 33.88 -24.70
C ASP A 20 4.34 33.87 -23.97
N ALA A 21 3.47 34.81 -24.32
CA ALA A 21 2.09 34.82 -23.82
C ALA A 21 1.29 33.60 -24.32
N PHE A 22 1.58 33.05 -25.50
CA PHE A 22 0.94 31.82 -25.99
C PHE A 22 1.47 30.59 -25.27
N THR A 23 2.77 30.52 -24.98
CA THR A 23 3.36 29.45 -24.15
C THR A 23 2.74 29.42 -22.76
N THR A 24 2.53 30.60 -22.16
CA THR A 24 1.87 30.74 -20.85
C THR A 24 0.40 30.28 -20.91
N LEU A 25 -0.32 30.69 -21.96
CA LEU A 25 -1.70 30.27 -22.20
C LEU A 25 -1.79 28.76 -22.47
N MET A 26 -0.86 28.19 -23.26
CA MET A 26 -0.76 26.77 -23.56
C MET A 26 -0.47 25.97 -22.29
N GLN A 27 0.58 26.29 -21.52
CA GLN A 27 0.94 25.56 -20.29
C GLN A 27 -0.23 25.50 -19.30
N LYS A 28 -0.99 26.61 -19.22
CA LYS A 28 -2.18 26.71 -18.38
C LYS A 28 -3.32 25.78 -18.81
N HIS A 29 -3.52 25.59 -20.12
CA HIS A 29 -4.60 24.77 -20.67
C HIS A 29 -4.16 23.37 -21.12
N ARG A 30 -2.84 23.07 -21.17
CA ARG A 30 -2.24 21.84 -21.74
C ARG A 30 -2.72 20.58 -21.07
N ARG A 31 -2.66 20.56 -19.74
CA ARG A 31 -3.10 19.41 -18.94
C ARG A 31 -4.58 19.11 -19.16
N TRP A 32 -5.39 20.13 -19.36
CA TRP A 32 -6.83 19.99 -19.58
C TRP A 32 -7.15 19.44 -20.99
N VAL A 33 -6.50 19.94 -22.05
CA VAL A 33 -6.64 19.38 -23.41
C VAL A 33 -6.10 17.95 -23.50
N TYR A 34 -5.00 17.65 -22.80
CA TYR A 34 -4.46 16.30 -22.68
C TYR A 34 -5.43 15.32 -22.04
N SER A 35 -5.97 15.68 -20.88
CA SER A 35 -6.97 14.86 -20.21
C SER A 35 -8.23 14.66 -21.07
N LEU A 36 -8.58 15.64 -21.91
CA LEU A 36 -9.68 15.51 -22.86
C LEU A 36 -9.34 14.49 -23.95
N ALA A 37 -8.18 14.62 -24.62
CA ALA A 37 -7.76 13.73 -25.70
C ALA A 37 -7.59 12.28 -25.23
N TRP A 38 -6.95 12.09 -24.08
CA TRP A 38 -6.78 10.78 -23.44
C TRP A 38 -8.11 10.11 -23.15
N ARG A 39 -9.09 10.85 -22.65
CA ARG A 39 -10.41 10.30 -22.37
C ARG A 39 -11.23 9.96 -23.62
N GLU A 40 -11.03 10.65 -24.76
CA GLU A 40 -11.74 10.31 -25.99
C GLU A 40 -11.10 9.13 -26.76
N ILE A 41 -9.82 8.81 -26.51
CA ILE A 41 -9.04 7.88 -27.35
C ILE A 41 -8.57 6.64 -26.61
N GLY A 42 -8.27 6.74 -25.32
CA GLY A 42 -7.79 5.62 -24.50
C GLY A 42 -6.37 5.14 -24.83
N ASP A 43 -5.63 5.83 -25.72
CA ASP A 43 -4.21 5.58 -26.05
C ASP A 43 -3.32 6.79 -25.68
N PHE A 44 -2.25 6.55 -24.90
CA PHE A 44 -1.53 7.58 -24.14
C PHE A 44 -0.72 8.44 -25.09
N HIS A 45 -0.09 7.77 -26.04
CA HIS A 45 0.71 8.38 -27.09
C HIS A 45 -0.20 9.16 -28.05
N ALA A 46 -1.33 8.57 -28.47
CA ALA A 46 -2.32 9.26 -29.29
C ALA A 46 -2.90 10.50 -28.62
N ALA A 47 -3.15 10.44 -27.31
CA ALA A 47 -3.66 11.57 -26.54
C ALA A 47 -2.67 12.73 -26.48
N GLN A 48 -1.38 12.42 -26.35
CA GLN A 48 -0.31 13.41 -26.34
C GLN A 48 -0.21 14.12 -27.70
N GLU A 49 -0.25 13.34 -28.79
CA GLU A 49 -0.20 13.85 -30.16
C GLU A 49 -1.42 14.73 -30.49
N ILE A 50 -2.63 14.27 -30.17
CA ILE A 50 -3.86 15.05 -30.35
C ILE A 50 -3.83 16.36 -29.55
N THR A 51 -3.22 16.35 -28.37
CA THR A 51 -3.07 17.56 -27.53
C THR A 51 -2.16 18.57 -28.19
N GLN A 52 -1.03 18.10 -28.71
CA GLN A 52 -0.09 18.93 -29.43
C GLN A 52 -0.73 19.52 -30.69
N ASP A 53 -1.41 18.69 -31.49
CA ASP A 53 -2.16 19.11 -32.68
C ASP A 53 -3.28 20.10 -32.36
N THR A 54 -3.89 19.97 -31.20
CA THR A 54 -4.90 20.91 -30.72
C THR A 54 -4.30 22.29 -30.51
N PHE A 55 -3.17 22.40 -29.79
CA PHE A 55 -2.55 23.69 -29.52
C PHE A 55 -1.88 24.30 -30.75
N ILE A 56 -1.34 23.48 -31.64
CA ILE A 56 -0.83 23.94 -32.95
C ILE A 56 -1.98 24.53 -33.77
N GLN A 57 -3.11 23.84 -33.84
CA GLN A 57 -4.28 24.32 -34.58
C GLN A 57 -4.91 25.55 -33.90
N ALA A 58 -4.89 25.60 -32.56
CA ALA A 58 -5.33 26.76 -31.79
C ALA A 58 -4.41 27.96 -32.01
N PHE A 59 -3.09 27.81 -32.04
CA PHE A 59 -2.18 28.92 -32.34
C PHE A 59 -2.47 29.53 -33.72
N LYS A 60 -2.54 28.66 -34.74
CA LYS A 60 -2.83 29.05 -36.13
C LYS A 60 -4.18 29.73 -36.29
N SER A 61 -5.18 29.31 -35.51
CA SER A 61 -6.55 29.79 -35.64
C SER A 61 -6.87 30.94 -34.66
N LEU A 62 -5.97 31.29 -33.74
CA LEU A 62 -6.23 32.25 -32.66
C LEU A 62 -6.66 33.64 -33.15
N PRO A 63 -6.11 34.20 -34.26
CA PRO A 63 -6.59 35.47 -34.82
C PRO A 63 -8.06 35.47 -35.24
N SER A 64 -8.66 34.29 -35.44
CA SER A 64 -10.09 34.14 -35.78
C SER A 64 -11.03 34.13 -34.56
N LEU A 65 -10.48 34.12 -33.34
CA LEU A 65 -11.24 34.14 -32.11
C LEU A 65 -11.85 35.54 -31.87
N ARG A 66 -13.17 35.67 -32.14
CA ARG A 66 -13.89 36.96 -32.06
C ARG A 66 -14.14 37.46 -30.64
N ASP A 67 -14.16 36.56 -29.65
CA ASP A 67 -14.37 36.89 -28.24
C ASP A 67 -13.37 36.11 -27.37
N PRO A 68 -12.32 36.79 -26.82
CA PRO A 68 -11.33 36.17 -25.94
C PRO A 68 -11.94 35.47 -24.72
N ASN A 69 -13.14 35.86 -24.28
CA ASN A 69 -13.84 35.22 -23.16
C ASN A 69 -14.29 33.78 -23.46
N ARG A 70 -14.31 33.38 -24.74
CA ARG A 70 -14.72 32.03 -25.16
C ARG A 70 -13.55 31.11 -25.49
N PHE A 71 -12.31 31.52 -25.18
CA PHE A 71 -11.09 30.80 -25.55
C PHE A 71 -11.07 29.32 -25.12
N SER A 72 -11.42 29.00 -23.87
CA SER A 72 -11.40 27.61 -23.38
C SER A 72 -12.37 26.70 -24.15
N GLY A 73 -13.55 27.22 -24.52
CA GLY A 73 -14.55 26.47 -25.29
C GLY A 73 -14.19 26.33 -26.76
N TRP A 74 -13.61 27.39 -27.32
CA TRP A 74 -13.05 27.37 -28.66
C TRP A 74 -11.89 26.38 -28.79
N LEU A 75 -10.98 26.34 -27.80
CA LEU A 75 -9.89 25.37 -27.71
C LEU A 75 -10.40 23.94 -27.53
N HIS A 76 -11.48 23.75 -26.76
CA HIS A 76 -12.17 22.46 -26.67
C HIS A 76 -12.72 21.99 -28.02
N ALA A 77 -13.37 22.87 -28.78
CA ALA A 77 -13.93 22.51 -30.07
C ALA A 77 -12.84 22.06 -31.07
N ILE A 78 -11.64 22.65 -31.00
CA ILE A 78 -10.47 22.23 -31.78
C ILE A 78 -10.00 20.85 -31.32
N ALA A 79 -9.84 20.65 -30.01
CA ALA A 79 -9.37 19.41 -29.43
C ALA A 79 -10.24 18.20 -29.77
N LYS A 80 -11.54 18.38 -29.68
CA LYS A 80 -12.51 17.33 -30.00
C LYS A 80 -12.50 16.95 -31.48
N ARG A 81 -12.25 17.90 -32.39
CA ARG A 81 -12.10 17.60 -33.82
C ARG A 81 -10.84 16.78 -34.09
N GLN A 82 -9.74 17.08 -33.42
CA GLN A 82 -8.51 16.30 -33.54
C GLN A 82 -8.69 14.87 -33.03
N CYS A 83 -9.39 14.67 -31.91
CA CYS A 83 -9.75 13.33 -31.43
C CYS A 83 -10.55 12.53 -32.47
N VAL A 84 -11.57 13.15 -33.08
CA VAL A 84 -12.40 12.48 -34.09
C VAL A 84 -11.61 12.18 -35.36
N ALA A 85 -10.73 13.08 -35.80
CA ALA A 85 -9.89 12.87 -36.96
C ALA A 85 -8.87 11.74 -36.75
N TRP A 86 -8.39 11.57 -35.52
CA TRP A 86 -7.50 10.49 -35.12
C TRP A 86 -8.17 9.11 -35.21
N LEU A 87 -9.37 8.97 -34.64
CA LEU A 87 -10.11 7.70 -34.65
C LEU A 87 -10.49 7.22 -36.07
N GLN A 88 -10.53 8.13 -37.05
CA GLN A 88 -10.85 7.81 -38.43
C GLN A 88 -9.67 7.26 -39.26
N LYS A 89 -8.43 7.27 -38.72
CA LYS A 89 -7.19 7.00 -39.49
C LYS A 89 -6.55 5.62 -39.33
N LYS A 90 -7.12 4.64 -38.62
CA LYS A 90 -6.45 3.33 -38.36
C LYS A 90 -6.54 2.32 -39.53
N PRO A 91 -5.39 1.77 -39.99
CA PRO A 91 -5.25 0.35 -40.31
C PRO A 91 -4.07 -0.32 -39.54
N ILE A 92 -4.20 -1.63 -39.29
CA ILE A 92 -3.27 -2.49 -38.53
C ILE A 92 -2.03 -2.84 -39.37
N ALA A 93 -0.83 -2.83 -38.77
CA ALA A 93 0.34 -3.56 -39.29
C ALA A 93 1.22 -4.11 -38.16
N MET A 94 1.35 -5.45 -38.14
CA MET A 94 2.37 -6.22 -37.40
C MET A 94 3.73 -6.11 -38.10
N GLN A 95 4.84 -6.12 -37.33
CA GLN A 95 6.15 -6.58 -37.79
C GLN A 95 6.87 -7.44 -36.74
N SER A 96 7.66 -8.39 -37.27
CA SER A 96 8.27 -9.60 -36.66
C SER A 96 9.40 -9.35 -35.65
N LEU A 97 9.55 -10.25 -34.67
CA LEU A 97 10.51 -10.21 -33.54
C LEU A 97 11.79 -11.07 -33.75
N ASP A 98 12.08 -11.57 -34.95
CA ASP A 98 13.06 -12.66 -35.16
C ASP A 98 14.56 -12.29 -35.15
N THR A 99 14.99 -11.14 -34.63
CA THR A 99 16.41 -10.69 -34.77
C THR A 99 17.16 -10.30 -33.50
N LEU A 100 16.62 -10.53 -32.30
CA LEU A 100 17.33 -10.26 -31.04
C LEU A 100 17.84 -11.55 -30.36
N PRO A 101 19.04 -11.54 -29.75
CA PRO A 101 19.50 -12.65 -28.90
C PRO A 101 18.53 -12.87 -27.73
N LYS A 102 18.21 -14.14 -27.41
CA LYS A 102 17.26 -14.52 -26.34
C LYS A 102 17.56 -13.85 -24.99
N ALA A 103 18.84 -13.67 -24.65
CA ALA A 103 19.29 -13.04 -23.41
C ALA A 103 18.98 -11.52 -23.31
N GLU A 104 19.03 -10.79 -24.44
CA GLU A 104 18.67 -9.36 -24.47
C GLU A 104 17.15 -9.18 -24.44
N LEU A 105 16.41 -10.11 -25.06
CA LEU A 105 14.95 -10.15 -25.02
C LEU A 105 14.43 -10.39 -23.59
N GLU A 106 14.98 -11.36 -22.85
CA GLU A 106 14.57 -11.68 -21.48
C GLU A 106 14.78 -10.50 -20.51
N GLN A 107 15.90 -9.78 -20.62
CA GLN A 107 16.19 -8.57 -19.81
C GLN A 107 15.28 -7.39 -20.18
N LEU A 108 14.96 -7.23 -21.47
CA LEU A 108 13.99 -6.26 -21.97
C LEU A 108 12.58 -6.48 -21.40
N PHE A 109 12.11 -7.73 -21.46
CA PHE A 109 10.76 -8.09 -21.05
C PHE A 109 10.58 -8.01 -19.53
N TYR A 110 11.61 -8.36 -18.76
CA TYR A 110 11.62 -8.19 -17.30
C TYR A 110 11.53 -6.71 -16.90
N THR A 111 12.29 -5.84 -17.57
CA THR A 111 12.28 -4.38 -17.32
C THR A 111 10.94 -3.74 -17.70
N GLN A 112 10.32 -4.20 -18.79
CA GLN A 112 9.02 -3.70 -19.24
C GLN A 112 7.88 -4.12 -18.30
N TYR A 113 7.90 -5.35 -17.80
CA TYR A 113 6.97 -5.84 -16.77
C TYR A 113 6.99 -4.99 -15.49
N LEU A 114 8.19 -4.64 -15.01
CA LEU A 114 8.38 -3.83 -13.80
C LEU A 114 7.86 -2.40 -13.96
N GLU A 115 8.06 -1.79 -15.13
CA GLU A 115 7.62 -0.41 -15.40
C GLU A 115 6.10 -0.30 -15.57
N GLU A 116 5.46 -1.32 -16.18
CA GLU A 116 4.00 -1.36 -16.38
C GLU A 116 3.24 -1.45 -15.04
N GLU A 117 3.71 -2.25 -14.09
CA GLU A 117 3.11 -2.33 -12.73
C GLU A 117 3.31 -1.03 -11.93
N ARG A 118 4.46 -0.36 -12.06
CA ARG A 118 4.75 0.91 -11.37
C ARG A 118 3.86 2.06 -11.83
N ILE A 119 3.50 2.08 -13.11
CA ILE A 119 2.64 3.12 -13.71
C ILE A 119 1.17 2.94 -13.31
N GLN A 120 0.68 1.69 -13.23
CA GLN A 120 -0.72 1.37 -12.89
C GLN A 120 -1.09 1.80 -11.46
N ALA A 121 -0.19 1.60 -10.49
CA ALA A 121 -0.42 1.97 -9.09
C ALA A 121 -0.57 3.49 -8.85
N SER A 122 0.04 4.34 -9.69
CA SER A 122 0.11 5.80 -9.44
C SER A 122 -1.06 6.61 -10.01
N THR A 123 -1.83 6.07 -10.95
CA THR A 123 -2.79 6.84 -11.77
C THR A 123 -4.25 6.66 -11.39
N ALA A 124 -4.57 5.64 -10.60
CA ALA A 124 -5.94 5.23 -10.35
C ALA A 124 -6.61 5.95 -9.18
N ASP A 125 -5.87 6.20 -8.10
CA ASP A 125 -6.35 6.86 -6.87
C ASP A 125 -7.01 8.22 -7.15
N LEU A 126 -6.49 8.98 -8.11
CA LEU A 126 -6.97 10.32 -8.42
C LEU A 126 -8.22 10.33 -9.32
N ARG A 127 -8.36 9.33 -10.20
CA ARG A 127 -9.46 9.26 -11.19
C ARG A 127 -10.77 8.88 -10.52
N GLU A 128 -10.68 8.02 -9.53
CA GLU A 128 -11.82 7.41 -8.83
C GLU A 128 -12.48 8.35 -7.82
N VAL A 129 -11.68 9.12 -7.08
CA VAL A 129 -12.18 10.18 -6.19
C VAL A 129 -12.95 11.23 -7.00
N VAL A 130 -12.49 11.57 -8.20
CA VAL A 130 -13.16 12.54 -9.07
C VAL A 130 -14.48 11.99 -9.61
N GLU A 131 -14.55 10.73 -10.02
CA GLU A 131 -15.79 10.10 -10.48
C GLU A 131 -16.84 9.99 -9.36
N TYR A 132 -16.43 9.58 -8.16
CA TYR A 132 -17.27 9.54 -6.97
C TYR A 132 -17.85 10.93 -6.62
N LEU A 133 -17.01 11.97 -6.61
CA LEU A 133 -17.44 13.33 -6.33
C LEU A 133 -18.43 13.87 -7.37
N LEU A 134 -18.25 13.53 -8.64
CA LEU A 134 -19.21 13.90 -9.69
C LEU A 134 -20.56 13.21 -9.52
N GLN A 135 -20.59 11.98 -9.00
CA GLN A 135 -21.83 11.26 -8.70
C GLN A 135 -22.67 11.94 -7.60
N LYS A 136 -22.05 12.66 -6.65
CA LYS A 136 -22.79 13.42 -5.62
C LYS A 136 -23.55 14.64 -6.15
N LEU A 137 -23.27 15.05 -7.39
CA LEU A 137 -23.93 16.21 -7.99
C LEU A 137 -25.27 15.82 -8.66
N PRO A 138 -26.33 16.64 -8.51
CA PRO A 138 -27.55 16.51 -9.29
C PRO A 138 -27.25 16.47 -10.79
N VAL A 139 -27.99 15.70 -11.58
CA VAL A 139 -27.70 15.44 -13.00
C VAL A 139 -27.42 16.71 -13.80
N GLY A 140 -28.19 17.79 -13.58
CA GLY A 140 -27.96 19.07 -14.24
C GLY A 140 -26.67 19.80 -13.81
N GLU A 141 -26.25 19.64 -12.56
CA GLU A 141 -25.01 20.17 -11.98
C GLU A 141 -23.80 19.31 -12.39
N ARG A 142 -23.95 17.99 -12.36
CA ARG A 142 -22.97 17.01 -12.87
C ARG A 142 -22.69 17.22 -14.35
N SER A 143 -23.74 17.39 -15.15
CA SER A 143 -23.63 17.59 -16.60
C SER A 143 -22.84 18.84 -16.93
N VAL A 144 -23.08 19.97 -16.24
CA VAL A 144 -22.28 21.18 -16.48
C VAL A 144 -20.87 21.05 -15.93
N MET A 145 -20.61 20.30 -14.86
CA MET A 145 -19.25 20.03 -14.38
C MET A 145 -18.46 19.16 -15.36
N VAL A 146 -19.05 18.06 -15.82
CA VAL A 146 -18.45 17.16 -16.83
C VAL A 146 -18.24 17.92 -18.13
N LEU A 147 -19.24 18.66 -18.60
CA LEU A 147 -19.13 19.43 -19.82
C LEU A 147 -18.10 20.56 -19.70
N HIS A 148 -17.95 21.18 -18.54
CA HIS A 148 -17.05 22.32 -18.37
C HIS A 148 -15.61 21.97 -18.03
N TYR A 149 -15.37 20.94 -17.22
CA TYR A 149 -14.02 20.59 -16.74
C TYR A 149 -13.43 19.39 -17.47
N TYR A 150 -14.31 18.51 -17.91
CA TYR A 150 -13.95 17.21 -18.45
C TYR A 150 -14.05 17.24 -19.98
N LYS A 151 -15.08 17.89 -20.51
CA LYS A 151 -15.20 18.19 -21.93
C LYS A 151 -14.66 19.60 -22.22
N GLY A 152 -14.75 20.59 -21.33
CA GLY A 152 -14.18 21.94 -21.54
C GLY A 152 -15.01 22.95 -22.33
N LEU A 153 -16.32 22.72 -22.45
CA LEU A 153 -17.22 23.66 -23.09
C LEU A 153 -17.28 24.98 -22.29
N THR A 154 -17.39 26.10 -23.02
CA THR A 154 -17.76 27.41 -22.44
C THR A 154 -19.18 27.39 -21.90
N CYS A 155 -19.51 28.33 -21.00
CA CYS A 155 -20.86 28.44 -20.45
C CYS A 155 -21.89 28.69 -21.56
N GLU A 156 -21.48 29.41 -22.61
CA GLU A 156 -22.24 29.73 -23.81
C GLU A 156 -22.47 28.47 -24.66
N GLU A 157 -21.45 27.63 -24.90
CA GLU A 157 -21.62 26.35 -25.62
C GLU A 157 -22.41 25.31 -24.82
N MET A 158 -22.30 25.31 -23.48
CA MET A 158 -23.14 24.47 -22.63
C MET A 158 -24.59 24.96 -22.61
N SER A 159 -24.81 26.28 -22.72
CA SER A 159 -26.14 26.88 -22.80
C SER A 159 -26.85 26.45 -24.09
N GLU A 160 -26.13 26.47 -25.21
CA GLU A 160 -26.59 25.97 -26.50
C GLU A 160 -26.80 24.44 -26.49
N ARG A 161 -25.84 23.67 -25.95
CA ARG A 161 -25.87 22.20 -25.98
C ARG A 161 -26.87 21.55 -25.01
N LEU A 162 -27.12 22.19 -23.87
CA LEU A 162 -28.08 21.72 -22.88
C LEU A 162 -29.44 22.41 -23.02
N GLU A 163 -29.60 23.30 -24.02
CA GLU A 163 -30.82 24.09 -24.27
C GLU A 163 -31.35 24.82 -23.03
N VAL A 164 -30.45 25.38 -22.21
CA VAL A 164 -30.79 26.16 -21.00
C VAL A 164 -30.11 27.51 -21.03
N SER A 165 -30.66 28.50 -20.31
CA SER A 165 -30.09 29.86 -20.32
C SER A 165 -28.65 29.91 -19.77
N LEU A 166 -27.86 30.87 -20.26
CA LEU A 166 -26.47 31.09 -19.80
C LEU A 166 -26.39 31.29 -18.28
N ASN A 167 -27.37 31.99 -17.70
CA ASN A 167 -27.47 32.20 -16.26
C ASN A 167 -27.75 30.89 -15.50
N THR A 168 -28.51 29.96 -16.11
CA THR A 168 -28.76 28.63 -15.55
C THR A 168 -27.48 27.79 -15.54
N VAL A 169 -26.67 27.82 -16.61
CA VAL A 169 -25.37 27.13 -16.66
C VAL A 169 -24.40 27.68 -15.61
N LYS A 170 -24.26 29.01 -15.52
CA LYS A 170 -23.40 29.67 -14.52
C LYS A 170 -23.84 29.35 -13.09
N SER A 171 -25.16 29.36 -12.83
CA SER A 171 -25.73 29.00 -11.53
C SER A 171 -25.53 27.52 -11.16
N ARG A 172 -25.65 26.60 -12.13
CA ARG A 172 -25.41 25.16 -11.90
C ARG A 172 -23.94 24.87 -11.64
N LEU A 173 -23.01 25.51 -12.37
CA LEU A 173 -21.56 25.41 -12.11
C LEU A 173 -21.18 25.94 -10.72
N TYR A 174 -21.74 27.08 -10.34
CA TYR A 174 -21.50 27.66 -9.00
C TYR A 174 -22.01 26.75 -7.89
N ARG A 175 -23.24 26.23 -8.02
CA ARG A 175 -23.81 25.28 -7.05
C ARG A 175 -23.02 23.97 -6.97
N ALA A 176 -22.62 23.44 -8.11
CA ALA A 176 -21.81 22.23 -8.18
C ALA A 176 -20.48 22.39 -7.42
N ARG A 177 -19.74 23.49 -7.67
CA ARG A 177 -18.50 23.79 -6.95
C ARG A 177 -18.71 23.92 -5.45
N LYS A 178 -19.72 24.69 -5.03
CA LYS A 178 -20.03 24.90 -3.61
C LYS A 178 -20.47 23.61 -2.90
N ARG A 179 -21.08 22.65 -3.61
CA ARG A 179 -21.39 21.32 -3.06
C ARG A 179 -20.13 20.47 -2.90
N LEU A 180 -19.23 20.49 -3.89
CA LEU A 180 -17.96 19.77 -3.82
C LEU A 180 -16.98 20.38 -2.81
N GLU A 181 -17.03 21.70 -2.58
CA GLU A 181 -16.24 22.39 -1.55
C GLU A 181 -16.61 21.94 -0.13
N LYS A 182 -17.83 21.44 0.09
CA LYS A 182 -18.20 20.81 1.38
C LYS A 182 -17.60 19.42 1.57
N GLU A 183 -17.04 18.84 0.52
CA GLU A 183 -16.36 17.54 0.52
C GLU A 183 -14.82 17.72 0.60
N GLU A 184 -14.33 18.95 0.87
CA GLU A 184 -12.91 19.32 0.88
C GLU A 184 -12.06 18.52 1.87
N SER A 185 -12.62 18.07 3.00
CA SER A 185 -11.91 17.20 3.96
C SER A 185 -11.48 15.88 3.33
N MET A 186 -12.37 15.28 2.52
CA MET A 186 -12.12 14.04 1.79
C MET A 186 -11.02 14.19 0.73
N LEU A 187 -10.88 15.37 0.13
CA LEU A 187 -9.84 15.68 -0.85
C LEU A 187 -8.47 15.93 -0.20
N ARG A 188 -8.45 16.52 1.01
CA ARG A 188 -7.19 16.73 1.76
C ARG A 188 -6.61 15.44 2.33
N GLU A 189 -7.46 14.46 2.62
CA GLU A 189 -7.04 13.13 3.08
C GLU A 189 -6.50 12.25 1.95
N ASN A 190 -6.91 12.46 0.70
CA ASN A 190 -6.63 11.53 -0.42
C ASN A 190 -5.75 12.09 -1.56
N VAL A 191 -5.32 13.36 -1.56
CA VAL A 191 -4.68 14.01 -2.75
C VAL A 191 -3.28 14.62 -2.47
N GLY A 192 -2.60 14.23 -1.39
CA GLY A 192 -1.18 14.59 -1.17
C GLY A 192 -0.21 13.55 -1.78
N PRO A 193 0.91 13.94 -2.42
CA PRO A 193 1.89 12.97 -2.91
C PRO A 193 2.66 12.34 -1.72
N ASN A 194 2.64 11.01 -1.63
CA ASN A 194 3.39 10.14 -0.72
C ASN A 194 3.44 10.54 0.76
N LEU A 195 2.33 10.32 1.48
CA LEU A 195 2.39 10.10 2.93
C LEU A 195 1.47 8.93 3.30
N LEU A 196 2.09 7.74 3.36
CA LEU A 196 1.75 6.60 4.21
C LEU A 196 0.39 6.67 4.92
N ARG A 197 -0.50 5.83 4.39
CA ARG A 197 -1.55 5.08 5.09
C ARG A 197 -1.30 5.03 6.61
N SER A 198 -2.13 5.73 7.38
CA SER A 198 -2.52 5.29 8.73
C SER A 198 -3.79 6.05 9.11
N GLU A 199 -4.92 5.35 9.11
CA GLU A 199 -6.09 5.90 9.78
C GLU A 199 -5.76 6.08 11.28
N PRO A 200 -6.22 7.16 11.92
CA PRO A 200 -5.96 7.40 13.34
C PRO A 200 -6.64 6.34 14.21
N ARG A 201 -5.85 5.63 15.02
CA ARG A 201 -6.33 4.69 16.04
C ARG A 201 -6.77 5.39 17.34
N ARG A 202 -8.03 5.80 17.47
CA ARG A 202 -8.80 5.99 18.73
C ARG A 202 -8.70 4.82 19.76
N VAL A 203 -8.14 5.12 20.91
CA VAL A 203 -8.07 4.28 22.11
C VAL A 203 -9.03 4.87 23.13
N ASP A 204 -9.92 4.08 23.72
CA ASP A 204 -10.82 4.54 24.80
C ASP A 204 -10.35 3.99 26.16
N ILE A 205 -10.18 4.89 27.13
CA ILE A 205 -9.78 4.59 28.51
C ILE A 205 -10.93 4.96 29.45
N GLN A 206 -11.36 4.00 30.25
CA GLN A 206 -12.31 4.22 31.35
C GLN A 206 -11.54 4.51 32.63
N THR A 207 -12.07 5.42 33.45
CA THR A 207 -11.45 5.81 34.72
C THR A 207 -12.47 5.88 35.86
N THR A 208 -12.02 5.54 37.07
CA THR A 208 -12.77 5.68 38.33
C THR A 208 -11.88 6.30 39.40
N ALA A 209 -12.41 7.31 40.09
CA ALA A 209 -11.75 8.06 41.15
C ALA A 209 -12.41 7.81 42.51
N ALA A 210 -11.60 7.60 43.54
CA ALA A 210 -12.03 7.38 44.92
C ALA A 210 -11.11 8.11 45.92
N THR A 211 -11.56 8.26 47.16
CA THR A 211 -10.69 8.65 48.28
C THR A 211 -9.70 7.53 48.61
N GLU A 212 -8.65 7.82 49.37
CA GLU A 212 -7.74 6.78 49.88
C GLU A 212 -8.45 5.74 50.76
N THR A 213 -9.60 6.09 51.36
CA THR A 213 -10.45 5.18 52.14
C THR A 213 -11.38 4.32 51.30
N GLY A 214 -11.40 4.52 49.97
CA GLY A 214 -12.21 3.74 49.02
C GLY A 214 -13.59 4.32 48.73
N ASP A 215 -13.89 5.53 49.21
CA ASP A 215 -15.18 6.19 48.92
C ASP A 215 -15.18 6.69 47.47
N HIS A 216 -16.16 6.24 46.68
CA HIS A 216 -16.31 6.67 45.29
C HIS A 216 -16.50 8.19 45.18
N LEU A 217 -15.68 8.83 44.35
CA LEU A 217 -15.77 10.26 44.04
C LEU A 217 -16.42 10.45 42.66
N ALA A 218 -15.78 9.95 41.60
CA ALA A 218 -16.20 10.19 40.23
C ALA A 218 -15.83 9.02 39.31
N GLU A 219 -16.46 8.96 38.15
CA GLU A 219 -16.14 8.06 37.06
C GLU A 219 -16.04 8.87 35.77
N GLY A 220 -15.35 8.34 34.77
CA GLY A 220 -15.21 9.03 33.49
C GLY A 220 -14.52 8.19 32.46
N GLY A 221 -14.14 8.85 31.38
CA GLY A 221 -13.32 8.25 30.34
C GLY A 221 -12.74 9.29 29.42
N PHE A 222 -11.71 8.90 28.69
CA PHE A 222 -11.05 9.75 27.72
C PHE A 222 -10.49 8.90 26.60
N ASN A 223 -10.28 9.55 25.46
CA ASN A 223 -9.82 8.86 24.28
C ASN A 223 -8.68 9.59 23.59
N PHE A 224 -7.87 8.81 22.88
CA PHE A 224 -6.69 9.26 22.16
C PHE A 224 -6.69 8.72 20.75
N ASN A 225 -6.37 9.55 19.77
CA ASN A 225 -6.06 9.09 18.42
C ASN A 225 -4.55 8.90 18.28
N GLN A 226 -4.12 7.69 17.96
CA GLN A 226 -2.74 7.36 17.63
C GLN A 226 -2.60 7.16 16.12
N THR A 227 -1.71 7.91 15.48
CA THR A 227 -1.20 7.58 14.15
C THR A 227 0.26 7.14 14.26
N SER A 228 0.88 6.77 13.13
CA SER A 228 2.34 6.55 13.08
C SER A 228 3.16 7.81 13.38
N LYS A 229 2.54 9.01 13.34
CA LYS A 229 3.23 10.30 13.45
C LYS A 229 2.89 11.08 14.70
N VAL A 230 1.70 10.86 15.28
CA VAL A 230 1.23 11.66 16.39
C VAL A 230 0.28 10.88 17.30
N PHE A 231 0.40 11.10 18.61
CA PHE A 231 -0.56 10.64 19.62
C PHE A 231 -1.31 11.85 20.17
N THR A 232 -2.61 11.95 19.85
CA THR A 232 -3.43 13.15 20.09
C THR A 232 -4.60 12.85 21.02
N SER A 233 -4.90 13.75 21.94
CA SER A 233 -6.12 13.66 22.74
C SER A 233 -7.34 13.98 21.89
N SER A 234 -8.38 13.15 21.96
CA SER A 234 -9.58 13.28 21.11
C SER A 234 -10.92 13.47 21.85
N GLY A 235 -10.93 13.49 23.19
CA GLY A 235 -12.13 13.78 23.97
C GLY A 235 -12.15 13.13 25.36
N PHE A 236 -12.99 13.66 26.25
CA PHE A 236 -13.18 13.12 27.60
C PHE A 236 -14.60 13.37 28.12
N HIS A 237 -15.01 12.60 29.13
CA HIS A 237 -16.23 12.81 29.88
C HIS A 237 -16.03 12.42 31.36
N THR A 238 -16.82 13.01 32.24
CA THR A 238 -16.78 12.75 33.70
C THR A 238 -18.20 12.79 34.26
N LYS A 239 -18.52 11.86 35.16
CA LYS A 239 -19.76 11.76 35.94
C LYS A 239 -19.42 11.57 37.42
N GLY A 240 -20.28 12.02 38.32
CA GLY A 240 -19.98 12.03 39.75
C GLY A 240 -19.41 13.37 40.19
N TRP A 241 -18.50 13.37 41.18
CA TRP A 241 -18.06 14.55 41.94
C TRP A 241 -17.94 15.85 41.12
N GLY A 242 -19.04 16.60 41.08
CA GLY A 242 -19.11 17.97 40.58
C GLY A 242 -18.71 18.89 41.74
N GLY A 243 -17.41 19.10 41.91
CA GLY A 243 -16.92 20.02 42.94
C GLY A 243 -17.42 21.43 42.64
N GLY A 244 -18.17 22.03 43.57
CA GLY A 244 -18.70 23.39 43.44
C GLY A 244 -17.63 24.46 43.18
N ASP A 245 -18.13 25.65 42.80
CA ASP A 245 -17.38 26.80 42.32
C ASP A 245 -16.41 27.41 43.38
N PRO A 246 -15.15 27.71 43.04
CA PRO A 246 -14.49 27.42 41.78
C PRO A 246 -14.21 25.93 41.64
N SER A 247 -14.65 25.36 40.51
CA SER A 247 -14.46 23.95 40.16
C SER A 247 -13.19 23.79 39.32
N PRO A 248 -12.06 23.38 39.92
CA PRO A 248 -11.04 22.71 39.14
C PRO A 248 -10.61 21.46 39.88
N MET A 249 -11.50 20.47 39.92
CA MET A 249 -11.05 19.10 40.12
C MET A 249 -11.75 18.26 39.10
N TYR A 250 -11.16 18.32 37.93
CA TYR A 250 -11.36 17.29 36.97
C TYR A 250 -10.42 16.12 37.31
N MET A 251 -10.83 14.90 36.95
CA MET A 251 -10.01 13.69 37.05
C MET A 251 -8.61 13.93 36.48
N LEU A 252 -7.61 13.14 36.88
CA LEU A 252 -6.20 13.25 36.48
C LEU A 252 -6.03 13.46 34.96
N LEU A 253 -6.88 12.82 34.16
CA LEU A 253 -6.90 12.93 32.69
C LEU A 253 -7.01 14.38 32.16
N HIS A 254 -7.64 15.30 32.90
CA HIS A 254 -7.80 16.69 32.44
C HIS A 254 -6.49 17.44 32.54
N TYR A 255 -5.70 17.17 33.59
CA TYR A 255 -4.34 17.71 33.71
C TYR A 255 -3.40 17.11 32.66
N LEU A 256 -3.63 15.85 32.26
CA LEU A 256 -2.87 15.18 31.21
C LEU A 256 -3.19 15.69 29.79
N THR A 257 -4.43 16.10 29.49
CA THR A 257 -4.86 16.33 28.10
C THR A 257 -5.04 17.80 27.70
N HIS A 258 -5.54 18.66 28.61
CA HIS A 258 -5.73 20.11 28.40
C HIS A 258 -6.23 20.52 26.98
N GLY A 259 -7.27 19.84 26.49
CA GLY A 259 -8.01 20.25 25.28
C GLY A 259 -7.21 20.17 23.98
N TRP A 260 -6.99 18.94 23.49
CA TRP A 260 -6.51 18.62 22.14
C TRP A 260 -5.03 18.90 21.86
N ILE A 261 -4.16 18.71 22.86
CA ILE A 261 -2.71 18.74 22.64
C ILE A 261 -2.18 17.35 22.27
N ASP A 262 -1.28 17.33 21.30
CA ASP A 262 -0.49 16.19 20.88
C ASP A 262 0.46 15.82 22.04
N LEU A 263 0.25 14.65 22.62
CA LEU A 263 1.08 14.11 23.71
C LEU A 263 2.45 13.67 23.19
N PHE A 264 2.48 13.09 21.98
CA PHE A 264 3.70 12.63 21.33
C PHE A 264 3.67 12.96 19.85
N LYS A 265 4.81 13.40 19.31
CA LYS A 265 5.12 13.37 17.88
C LYS A 265 6.26 12.40 17.65
N PHE A 266 6.05 11.44 16.76
CA PHE A 266 7.01 10.38 16.49
C PHE A 266 7.93 10.79 15.32
N PRO A 267 9.22 10.38 15.34
CA PRO A 267 9.88 9.59 16.38
C PRO A 267 10.16 10.40 17.67
N LEU A 268 10.16 9.74 18.82
CA LEU A 268 10.39 10.36 20.13
C LEU A 268 11.89 10.62 20.36
N VAL A 269 12.40 11.69 19.77
CA VAL A 269 13.82 12.08 19.88
C VAL A 269 13.99 13.19 20.92
N SER A 270 14.90 13.00 21.88
CA SER A 270 15.27 14.04 22.84
C SER A 270 15.72 15.32 22.13
N GLY A 271 15.16 16.46 22.53
CA GLY A 271 15.35 17.76 21.90
C GLY A 271 14.26 18.13 20.88
N SER A 272 13.38 17.21 20.51
CA SER A 272 12.23 17.51 19.65
C SER A 272 11.29 18.49 20.35
N SER A 273 10.77 19.46 19.60
CA SER A 273 9.82 20.45 20.11
C SER A 273 8.78 20.82 19.07
N TRP A 274 7.56 21.08 19.52
CA TRP A 274 6.46 21.57 18.69
C TRP A 274 5.56 22.53 19.44
N GLU A 275 4.89 23.38 18.68
CA GLU A 275 3.86 24.29 19.17
C GLU A 275 2.49 23.85 18.69
N GLN A 276 1.47 24.11 19.51
CA GLN A 276 0.08 23.80 19.20
C GLN A 276 -0.87 24.74 19.94
N GLU A 277 -2.00 25.05 19.30
CA GLU A 277 -3.13 25.70 19.97
C GLU A 277 -3.96 24.65 20.71
N GLY A 278 -4.19 24.87 22.00
CA GLY A 278 -5.06 24.05 22.84
C GLY A 278 -6.44 24.68 23.04
N GLY A 279 -7.23 24.06 23.91
CA GLY A 279 -8.50 24.64 24.37
C GLY A 279 -8.33 26.03 25.00
N TRP A 280 -9.42 26.81 25.05
CA TRP A 280 -9.46 28.14 25.69
C TRP A 280 -8.39 29.13 25.17
N LYS A 281 -8.10 29.11 23.86
CA LYS A 281 -7.09 29.97 23.21
C LYS A 281 -5.66 29.78 23.74
N SER A 282 -5.41 28.73 24.52
CA SER A 282 -4.09 28.46 25.07
C SER A 282 -3.11 28.04 23.96
N ARG A 283 -1.83 28.32 24.16
CA ARG A 283 -0.74 27.79 23.34
C ARG A 283 0.15 26.90 24.19
N GLY A 284 0.46 25.73 23.67
CA GLY A 284 1.37 24.77 24.28
C GLY A 284 2.65 24.65 23.46
N THR A 285 3.80 24.90 24.09
CA THR A 285 5.11 24.52 23.53
C THR A 285 5.58 23.25 24.24
N ALA A 286 5.59 22.14 23.52
CA ALA A 286 6.03 20.85 24.02
C ALA A 286 7.50 20.59 23.65
N THR A 287 8.25 19.94 24.53
CA THR A 287 9.63 19.52 24.33
C THR A 287 9.85 18.15 24.96
N VAL A 288 10.46 17.24 24.20
CA VAL A 288 10.99 15.97 24.71
C VAL A 288 12.36 16.25 25.32
N GLU A 289 12.48 16.15 26.64
CA GLU A 289 13.73 16.32 27.36
C GLU A 289 14.50 14.98 27.45
N ALA A 290 15.60 14.98 28.22
CA ALA A 290 16.42 13.80 28.45
C ALA A 290 15.69 12.73 29.31
N TYR A 291 16.26 11.53 29.33
CA TYR A 291 15.81 10.43 30.16
C TYR A 291 16.17 10.63 31.64
N GLU A 292 15.24 10.36 32.55
CA GLU A 292 15.46 10.46 34.00
C GLU A 292 15.05 9.16 34.71
N THR A 293 15.73 8.81 35.80
CA THR A 293 15.28 7.73 36.69
C THR A 293 14.19 8.26 37.61
N VAL A 294 13.04 7.59 37.63
CA VAL A 294 11.88 7.99 38.44
C VAL A 294 11.55 6.92 39.47
N ASN A 295 11.43 7.34 40.73
CA ASN A 295 11.01 6.49 41.84
C ASN A 295 9.57 6.85 42.23
N VAL A 296 8.67 5.86 42.23
CA VAL A 296 7.27 5.97 42.64
C VAL A 296 6.84 4.71 43.41
N SER A 297 5.64 4.73 43.97
CA SER A 297 5.08 3.60 44.71
C SER A 297 5.05 2.27 43.92
N ALA A 298 4.84 2.31 42.60
CA ALA A 298 4.87 1.13 41.73
C ALA A 298 6.28 0.54 41.49
N GLY A 299 7.35 1.27 41.83
CA GLY A 299 8.74 0.83 41.65
C GLY A 299 9.70 1.93 41.18
N THR A 300 10.93 1.51 40.88
CA THR A 300 11.96 2.36 40.28
C THR A 300 12.03 2.11 38.79
N PHE A 301 11.81 3.15 37.99
CA PHE A 301 11.84 3.09 36.53
C PHE A 301 13.07 3.84 36.01
N PRO A 302 14.11 3.12 35.53
CA PRO A 302 15.23 3.75 34.85
C PRO A 302 14.78 4.22 33.45
N MET A 303 15.40 5.28 32.94
CA MET A 303 15.20 5.75 31.57
C MET A 303 13.77 6.23 31.22
N CYS A 304 13.09 6.91 32.14
CA CYS A 304 11.79 7.51 31.84
C CYS A 304 11.96 8.68 30.86
N LEU A 305 11.17 8.67 29.78
CA LEU A 305 11.09 9.78 28.83
C LEU A 305 10.38 10.96 29.50
N LYS A 306 11.07 12.09 29.60
CA LYS A 306 10.53 13.30 30.20
C LYS A 306 9.96 14.23 29.14
N HIS A 307 8.66 14.51 29.25
CA HIS A 307 7.94 15.39 28.34
C HIS A 307 7.54 16.67 29.07
N LYS A 308 8.08 17.81 28.63
CA LYS A 308 7.78 19.14 29.17
C LYS A 308 6.82 19.88 28.26
N THR A 309 5.82 20.54 28.81
CA THR A 309 4.91 21.41 28.05
C THR A 309 4.73 22.73 28.80
N VAL A 310 4.98 23.85 28.13
CA VAL A 310 4.73 25.20 28.66
C VAL A 310 3.45 25.74 28.03
N PHE A 311 2.51 26.13 28.88
CA PHE A 311 1.19 26.64 28.49
C PHE A 311 1.09 28.14 28.73
N THR A 312 0.69 28.88 27.70
CA THR A 312 0.47 30.34 27.75
C THR A 312 -0.88 30.73 27.16
N ASP A 313 -1.28 31.98 27.38
CA ASP A 313 -2.39 32.65 26.69
C ASP A 313 -3.79 32.05 26.92
N ALA A 314 -3.96 31.15 27.90
CA ALA A 314 -5.26 30.58 28.21
C ALA A 314 -6.25 31.64 28.70
N ASP A 315 -7.40 31.73 28.04
CA ASP A 315 -8.46 32.70 28.26
C ASP A 315 -9.81 31.95 28.40
N VAL A 316 -10.20 31.68 29.64
CA VAL A 316 -11.41 30.91 29.97
C VAL A 316 -12.58 31.87 30.22
N GLU A 317 -13.55 31.92 29.31
CA GLU A 317 -14.73 32.78 29.42
C GLU A 317 -15.82 32.14 30.32
N ASP A 318 -15.65 32.17 31.66
CA ASP A 318 -16.61 31.61 32.65
C ASP A 318 -16.62 32.39 34.00
N THR A 319 -17.51 32.07 34.94
CA THR A 319 -17.71 32.75 36.25
C THR A 319 -16.51 32.72 37.22
N ASN A 320 -15.40 32.07 36.84
CA ASN A 320 -14.10 32.08 37.54
C ASN A 320 -12.91 32.10 36.57
N ALA A 321 -13.03 32.90 35.50
CA ALA A 321 -12.06 33.05 34.43
C ALA A 321 -10.59 33.13 34.90
N GLU A 322 -10.30 34.02 35.86
CA GLU A 322 -8.93 34.24 36.35
C GLU A 322 -8.30 32.98 36.95
N LEU A 323 -9.03 32.27 37.82
CA LEU A 323 -8.51 31.06 38.45
C LEU A 323 -8.35 29.94 37.43
N ARG A 324 -9.31 29.76 36.51
CA ARG A 324 -9.25 28.69 35.51
C ARG A 324 -8.17 28.93 34.47
N SER A 325 -8.03 30.16 33.97
CA SER A 325 -6.89 30.55 33.13
C SER A 325 -5.56 30.32 33.85
N ALA A 326 -5.47 30.62 35.15
CA ALA A 326 -4.25 30.40 35.91
C ALA A 326 -3.94 28.92 36.18
N LEU A 327 -4.94 28.04 36.13
CA LEU A 327 -4.76 26.58 36.23
C LEU A 327 -4.47 25.93 34.88
N VAL A 328 -4.75 26.58 33.76
CA VAL A 328 -4.30 26.13 32.43
C VAL A 328 -2.88 26.63 32.17
N ASN A 329 -2.60 27.91 32.42
CA ASN A 329 -1.28 28.47 32.21
C ASN A 329 -0.28 27.88 33.22
N GLY A 330 0.93 27.55 32.78
CA GLY A 330 1.94 26.95 33.64
C GLY A 330 2.87 25.98 32.89
N THR A 331 3.63 25.18 33.65
CA THR A 331 4.55 24.19 33.10
C THR A 331 4.18 22.79 33.59
N ARG A 332 3.99 21.87 32.65
CA ARG A 332 3.69 20.46 32.91
C ARG A 332 4.87 19.58 32.56
N TYR A 333 5.14 18.61 33.42
CA TYR A 333 6.13 17.56 33.26
C TYR A 333 5.44 16.20 33.36
N LEU A 334 5.69 15.33 32.39
CA LEU A 334 5.22 13.96 32.34
C LEU A 334 6.43 13.04 32.19
N TRP A 335 6.44 11.93 32.92
CA TRP A 335 7.46 10.89 32.81
C TRP A 335 6.81 9.59 32.38
N PHE A 336 7.30 9.03 31.28
CA PHE A 336 6.80 7.78 30.73
C PHE A 336 7.88 6.70 30.77
N ALA A 337 7.54 5.50 31.21
CA ALA A 337 8.43 4.34 31.16
C ALA A 337 7.98 3.38 30.06
N LYS A 338 8.95 2.82 29.30
CA LYS A 338 8.68 1.82 28.27
C LYS A 338 7.97 0.60 28.85
N GLY A 339 6.96 0.09 28.15
CA GLY A 339 6.14 -1.05 28.57
C GLY A 339 5.22 -0.75 29.75
N VAL A 340 5.22 0.48 30.27
CA VAL A 340 4.49 0.84 31.49
C VAL A 340 3.53 2.00 31.24
N GLY A 341 3.91 3.06 30.52
CA GLY A 341 3.06 4.25 30.39
C GLY A 341 3.49 5.40 31.30
N LEU A 342 2.55 6.29 31.64
CA LEU A 342 2.78 7.41 32.54
C LEU A 342 3.13 6.88 33.94
N VAL A 343 4.30 7.21 34.46
CA VAL A 343 4.74 6.82 35.81
C VAL A 343 4.64 7.98 36.82
N LYS A 344 4.81 9.22 36.36
CA LYS A 344 4.76 10.42 37.19
C LYS A 344 4.29 11.63 36.39
N MET A 345 3.58 12.54 37.03
CA MET A 345 3.23 13.86 36.51
C MET A 345 3.48 14.95 37.56
N ARG A 346 3.93 16.11 37.12
CA ARG A 346 3.93 17.36 37.89
C ARG A 346 3.51 18.52 37.01
N TYR A 347 2.51 19.28 37.44
CA TYR A 347 2.03 20.48 36.77
C TYR A 347 2.14 21.66 37.72
N GLU A 348 2.99 22.63 37.38
CA GLU A 348 3.17 23.89 38.09
C GLU A 348 2.33 24.97 37.40
N HIS A 349 1.21 25.31 38.02
CA HIS A 349 0.25 26.29 37.50
C HIS A 349 0.74 27.73 37.74
N SER A 350 0.28 28.69 36.93
CA SER A 350 0.79 30.07 36.98
C SER A 350 0.40 30.82 38.26
N ASN A 351 -0.57 30.32 39.02
CA ASN A 351 -0.92 30.83 40.35
C ASN A 351 -0.13 30.18 41.51
N GLY A 352 0.85 29.34 41.22
CA GLY A 352 1.67 28.65 42.23
C GLY A 352 1.06 27.38 42.82
N VAL A 353 -0.13 26.98 42.35
CA VAL A 353 -0.69 25.65 42.65
C VAL A 353 0.13 24.59 41.93
N ALA A 354 0.31 23.43 42.56
CA ALA A 354 0.96 22.27 41.94
C ALA A 354 -0.01 21.07 41.92
N THR A 355 -0.09 20.39 40.79
CA THR A 355 -0.77 19.10 40.65
C THR A 355 0.27 18.02 40.44
N GLU A 356 0.29 17.00 41.27
CA GLU A 356 1.25 15.89 41.20
C GLU A 356 0.52 14.56 41.15
N ALA A 357 1.05 13.62 40.37
CA ALA A 357 0.55 12.25 40.30
C ALA A 357 1.71 11.27 40.26
N GLU A 358 1.53 10.12 40.90
CA GLU A 358 2.44 8.98 40.85
C GLU A 358 1.69 7.68 40.59
N LEU A 359 2.34 6.75 39.90
CA LEU A 359 1.83 5.41 39.64
C LEU A 359 1.96 4.55 40.92
N LEU A 360 0.83 3.96 41.35
CA LEU A 360 0.78 3.01 42.47
C LEU A 360 0.93 1.56 42.01
N LYS A 361 0.25 1.18 40.93
CA LYS A 361 0.30 -0.15 40.33
C LYS A 361 -0.12 -0.10 38.87
N TYR A 362 0.29 -1.09 38.09
CA TYR A 362 -0.11 -1.28 36.72
C TYR A 362 -0.16 -2.77 36.38
N GLU A 363 -0.98 -3.12 35.40
CA GLU A 363 -1.06 -4.46 34.80
C GLU A 363 -1.12 -4.27 33.29
N THR A 364 -0.20 -4.90 32.56
CA THR A 364 -0.16 -4.91 31.09
C THR A 364 -0.28 -6.34 30.59
N PRO A 365 -1.09 -6.63 29.56
CA PRO A 365 -1.27 -7.99 29.02
C PRO A 365 0.02 -8.65 28.51
N THR A 366 1.03 -7.85 28.17
CA THR A 366 2.38 -8.29 27.75
C THR A 366 3.43 -7.55 28.55
N GLN A 367 4.33 -8.27 29.23
CA GLN A 367 5.35 -7.69 30.12
C GLN A 367 6.62 -7.18 29.41
N GLN A 368 6.69 -7.16 28.08
CA GLN A 368 7.85 -6.68 27.33
C GLN A 368 7.42 -5.93 26.06
N GLY A 369 7.19 -4.62 26.18
CA GLY A 369 6.92 -3.75 25.03
C GLY A 369 7.85 -2.54 25.03
N GLU A 370 8.30 -2.10 23.85
CA GLU A 370 9.17 -0.93 23.70
C GLU A 370 8.43 0.41 23.75
N THR A 371 7.10 0.38 23.87
CA THR A 371 6.24 1.56 23.74
C THR A 371 6.17 2.37 25.04
N TYR A 372 6.18 3.69 24.94
CA TYR A 372 6.07 4.58 26.11
C TYR A 372 4.65 4.72 26.65
N PHE A 373 3.64 4.20 25.94
CA PHE A 373 2.24 4.25 26.35
C PHE A 373 1.52 2.99 25.83
N PRO A 374 1.47 1.89 26.60
CA PRO A 374 0.81 0.67 26.17
C PRO A 374 -0.70 0.87 26.11
N VAL A 375 -1.33 0.57 24.97
CA VAL A 375 -2.77 0.83 24.71
C VAL A 375 -3.54 -0.45 24.36
N GLN A 376 -3.02 -1.61 24.77
CA GLN A 376 -3.71 -2.89 24.63
C GLN A 376 -4.94 -2.93 25.54
N ILE A 377 -6.02 -3.57 25.07
CA ILE A 377 -7.22 -3.83 25.89
C ILE A 377 -6.79 -4.54 27.19
N ASP A 378 -7.44 -4.19 28.29
CA ASP A 378 -7.15 -4.67 29.65
C ASP A 378 -5.86 -4.19 30.30
N THR A 379 -5.10 -3.31 29.62
CA THR A 379 -4.06 -2.53 30.30
C THR A 379 -4.70 -1.66 31.38
N GLN A 380 -4.14 -1.71 32.59
CA GLN A 380 -4.64 -1.01 33.76
C GLN A 380 -3.55 -0.22 34.45
N TRP A 381 -3.92 0.95 34.94
CA TRP A 381 -3.07 1.77 35.81
C TRP A 381 -3.85 2.23 37.02
N THR A 382 -3.16 2.45 38.13
CA THR A 382 -3.74 3.11 39.29
C THR A 382 -2.79 4.20 39.75
N TYR A 383 -3.30 5.43 39.78
CA TYR A 383 -2.56 6.63 40.15
C TYR A 383 -3.02 7.14 41.50
N LYS A 384 -2.07 7.69 42.26
CA LYS A 384 -2.36 8.59 43.38
C LYS A 384 -2.00 9.99 42.93
N TRP A 385 -2.94 10.92 43.02
CA TRP A 385 -2.71 12.30 42.63
C TRP A 385 -3.27 13.29 43.66
N HIS A 386 -2.66 14.46 43.73
CA HIS A 386 -3.10 15.56 44.58
C HIS A 386 -2.87 16.91 43.90
N ASN A 387 -3.69 17.90 44.26
CA ASN A 387 -3.55 19.27 43.82
C ASN A 387 -3.48 20.17 45.06
N THR A 388 -2.44 20.98 45.22
CA THR A 388 -2.19 21.75 46.45
C THR A 388 -3.26 22.80 46.78
N TYR A 389 -4.20 23.07 45.87
CA TYR A 389 -5.40 23.86 46.14
C TYR A 389 -6.37 23.14 47.10
N ARG A 390 -6.39 21.80 47.14
CA ARG A 390 -7.16 20.99 48.09
C ARG A 390 -6.27 19.89 48.69
N ASP A 391 -6.09 19.91 50.00
CA ASP A 391 -5.19 19.03 50.76
C ASP A 391 -5.68 17.57 50.89
N LYS A 392 -6.23 16.99 49.82
CA LYS A 392 -6.73 15.61 49.78
C LYS A 392 -6.23 14.90 48.53
N ALA A 393 -5.61 13.75 48.73
CA ALA A 393 -5.20 12.86 47.65
C ALA A 393 -6.39 12.05 47.09
N VAL A 394 -6.32 11.72 45.81
CA VAL A 394 -7.30 10.94 45.05
C VAL A 394 -6.61 9.72 44.46
N ILE A 395 -7.29 8.57 44.55
CA ILE A 395 -6.89 7.33 43.87
C ILE A 395 -7.70 7.23 42.59
N GLU A 396 -7.03 7.12 41.44
CA GLU A 396 -7.67 7.04 40.14
C GLU A 396 -7.20 5.81 39.38
N ALA A 397 -8.12 4.91 39.07
CA ALA A 397 -7.86 3.67 38.34
C ALA A 397 -8.30 3.83 36.87
N TRP A 398 -7.39 3.53 35.95
CA TRP A 398 -7.59 3.60 34.50
C TRP A 398 -7.57 2.19 33.92
N ARG A 399 -8.43 1.94 32.93
CA ARG A 399 -8.45 0.69 32.14
C ARG A 399 -8.68 1.00 30.67
N VAL A 400 -7.87 0.43 29.81
CA VAL A 400 -8.12 0.44 28.36
C VAL A 400 -9.27 -0.52 28.06
N ILE A 401 -10.33 0.00 27.46
CA ILE A 401 -11.55 -0.77 27.17
C ILE A 401 -11.83 -0.95 25.67
N ARG A 402 -11.10 -0.26 24.79
CA ARG A 402 -11.27 -0.36 23.32
C ARG A 402 -10.00 0.00 22.53
N ASN A 403 -9.65 -0.82 21.51
CA ASN A 403 -8.62 -0.53 20.50
C ASN A 403 -9.19 -0.86 19.08
N PHE A 404 -9.50 0.20 18.32
CA PHE A 404 -10.02 0.35 16.95
C PHE A 404 -11.34 -0.25 16.42
N ARG A 405 -12.18 0.71 15.94
CA ARG A 405 -13.43 0.69 15.15
C ARG A 405 -14.63 -0.13 15.65
N GLN A 406 -15.39 0.44 16.59
CA GLN A 406 -16.87 0.37 16.63
C GLN A 406 -17.36 1.70 17.27
N LEU A 407 -18.25 2.48 16.65
CA LEU A 407 -19.70 2.42 16.85
C LEU A 407 -20.14 2.64 18.31
N GLU A 408 -20.02 3.88 18.80
CA GLU A 408 -20.52 4.24 20.14
C GLU A 408 -21.61 5.33 20.17
N ASP A 409 -22.09 5.78 19.02
CA ASP A 409 -23.39 6.48 18.94
C ASP A 409 -24.55 5.54 18.54
N ALA A 410 -24.31 4.23 18.40
CA ALA A 410 -25.27 3.28 17.80
C ALA A 410 -25.83 2.17 18.73
N GLY A 411 -25.49 2.14 20.02
CA GLY A 411 -26.01 1.15 20.99
C GLY A 411 -25.32 -0.23 20.89
N ASN A 412 -25.44 -1.04 21.95
CA ASN A 412 -24.76 -2.34 22.05
C ASN A 412 -25.13 -3.27 20.87
N PRO A 413 -24.16 -3.70 20.04
CA PRO A 413 -24.39 -4.66 18.97
C PRO A 413 -24.84 -6.02 19.51
N VAL A 414 -25.83 -6.64 18.86
CA VAL A 414 -26.19 -8.03 19.13
C VAL A 414 -25.18 -8.92 18.42
N GLN A 415 -24.51 -9.78 19.18
CA GLN A 415 -23.58 -10.78 18.67
C GLN A 415 -24.31 -11.89 17.91
N LEU A 416 -23.70 -12.44 16.86
CA LEU A 416 -24.26 -13.56 16.10
C LEU A 416 -23.93 -14.90 16.78
N GLU A 417 -24.87 -15.83 16.72
CA GLU A 417 -24.71 -17.22 17.13
C GLU A 417 -24.18 -18.06 15.96
N SER A 418 -24.78 -17.89 14.79
CA SER A 418 -24.37 -18.54 13.55
C SER A 418 -24.81 -17.75 12.32
N ALA A 419 -24.18 -18.04 11.18
CA ALA A 419 -24.53 -17.48 9.89
C ALA A 419 -24.55 -18.57 8.80
N ARG A 420 -25.47 -18.45 7.85
CA ARG A 420 -25.48 -19.26 6.63
C ARG A 420 -25.48 -18.36 5.40
N TYR A 421 -24.53 -18.59 4.50
CA TYR A 421 -24.44 -17.89 3.22
C TYR A 421 -24.87 -18.82 2.09
N GLU A 422 -25.75 -18.32 1.23
CA GLU A 422 -26.22 -18.96 0.02
C GLU A 422 -25.81 -18.05 -1.15
N VAL A 423 -24.86 -18.51 -1.97
CA VAL A 423 -24.36 -17.80 -3.15
C VAL A 423 -24.90 -18.50 -4.39
N SER A 424 -25.34 -17.74 -5.40
CA SER A 424 -25.74 -18.30 -6.69
C SER A 424 -25.25 -17.45 -7.85
N VAL A 425 -24.94 -18.12 -8.96
CA VAL A 425 -24.46 -17.51 -10.21
C VAL A 425 -25.31 -17.99 -11.39
N ASP A 426 -25.66 -17.08 -12.29
CA ASP A 426 -26.29 -17.42 -13.58
C ASP A 426 -25.20 -17.55 -14.65
N ALA A 427 -25.19 -18.65 -15.40
CA ALA A 427 -24.25 -18.86 -16.49
C ALA A 427 -24.29 -17.75 -17.56
N ASN A 428 -25.44 -17.07 -17.71
CA ASN A 428 -25.60 -15.96 -18.66
C ASN A 428 -25.10 -14.62 -18.10
N GLU A 429 -24.88 -14.52 -16.79
CA GLU A 429 -24.38 -13.33 -16.10
C GLU A 429 -23.21 -13.73 -15.16
N PRO A 430 -22.08 -14.24 -15.69
CA PRO A 430 -21.00 -14.83 -14.89
C PRO A 430 -20.27 -13.81 -13.98
N ARG A 431 -20.53 -12.52 -14.17
CA ARG A 431 -19.99 -11.42 -13.35
C ARG A 431 -20.99 -10.93 -12.29
N VAL A 432 -22.08 -11.64 -12.07
CA VAL A 432 -23.10 -11.27 -11.07
C VAL A 432 -23.29 -12.41 -10.09
N ALA A 433 -22.93 -12.17 -8.83
CA ALA A 433 -23.25 -13.07 -7.73
C ALA A 433 -24.53 -12.61 -7.02
N ASN A 434 -25.45 -13.53 -6.74
CA ASN A 434 -26.56 -13.27 -5.83
C ASN A 434 -26.24 -13.91 -4.49
N VAL A 435 -26.25 -13.12 -3.43
CA VAL A 435 -25.89 -13.57 -2.08
C VAL A 435 -27.07 -13.37 -1.14
N LYS A 436 -27.41 -14.44 -0.41
CA LYS A 436 -28.37 -14.44 0.67
C LYS A 436 -27.69 -14.92 1.95
N CYS A 437 -27.74 -14.12 2.99
CA CYS A 437 -27.17 -14.43 4.29
C CYS A 437 -28.29 -14.58 5.33
N ILE A 438 -28.37 -15.74 5.97
CA ILE A 438 -29.31 -16.05 7.04
C ILE A 438 -28.53 -15.99 8.36
N LEU A 439 -28.89 -15.02 9.20
CA LEU A 439 -28.14 -14.63 10.38
C LEU A 439 -28.96 -14.94 11.63
N THR A 440 -28.37 -15.67 12.57
CA THR A 440 -29.02 -16.03 13.84
C THR A 440 -28.38 -15.21 14.97
N PRO A 441 -29.07 -14.20 15.53
CA PRO A 441 -28.55 -13.43 16.67
C PRO A 441 -28.55 -14.25 17.96
N LYS A 442 -27.55 -14.08 18.83
CA LYS A 442 -27.49 -14.75 20.14
C LYS A 442 -28.69 -14.39 21.02
N SER A 443 -29.25 -15.41 21.67
CA SER A 443 -30.38 -15.26 22.58
C SER A 443 -29.94 -14.68 23.94
N GLY A 444 -30.07 -13.37 24.13
CA GLY A 444 -29.97 -12.73 25.46
C GLY A 444 -29.05 -11.51 25.51
N GLY A 445 -29.52 -10.41 26.13
CA GLY A 445 -28.66 -9.24 26.41
C GLY A 445 -29.28 -7.84 26.29
N GLY A 446 -30.61 -7.70 26.23
CA GLY A 446 -31.25 -6.38 26.17
C GLY A 446 -32.57 -6.32 26.93
N THR A 447 -32.86 -5.18 27.55
CA THR A 447 -34.19 -4.92 28.10
C THR A 447 -35.20 -4.75 26.95
N LYS A 448 -36.51 -4.92 27.19
CA LYS A 448 -37.58 -4.75 26.17
C LYS A 448 -37.56 -3.40 25.41
N ASN A 449 -36.75 -2.42 25.84
CA ASN A 449 -36.64 -1.10 25.26
C ASN A 449 -35.34 -0.86 24.46
N ASP A 450 -34.39 -1.81 24.41
CA ASP A 450 -33.17 -1.64 23.62
C ASP A 450 -33.42 -2.00 22.15
N ARG A 451 -33.10 -1.07 21.24
CA ARG A 451 -33.11 -1.36 19.80
C ARG A 451 -31.96 -2.31 19.48
N LYS A 452 -32.25 -3.61 19.48
CA LYS A 452 -31.31 -4.64 19.04
C LYS A 452 -30.88 -4.40 17.60
N ARG A 453 -29.57 -4.27 17.38
CA ARG A 453 -28.95 -3.92 16.10
C ARG A 453 -27.87 -4.94 15.77
N LEU A 454 -27.85 -5.41 14.53
CA LEU A 454 -26.74 -6.18 13.95
C LEU A 454 -25.89 -5.23 13.13
N PHE A 455 -24.57 -5.41 13.20
CA PHE A 455 -23.60 -4.60 12.49
C PHE A 455 -22.86 -5.48 11.49
N PHE A 456 -22.60 -4.91 10.33
CA PHE A 456 -22.01 -5.62 9.22
C PHE A 456 -20.99 -4.76 8.51
N SER A 457 -20.04 -5.42 7.87
CA SER A 457 -19.04 -4.77 7.03
C SER A 457 -18.67 -5.61 5.82
N MET A 458 -18.22 -4.94 4.77
CA MET A 458 -17.51 -5.54 3.66
C MET A 458 -16.05 -5.13 3.73
N SER A 459 -15.14 -6.05 3.41
CA SER A 459 -13.71 -5.80 3.50
C SER A 459 -13.25 -4.70 2.53
N ARG A 460 -12.17 -4.03 2.91
CA ARG A 460 -11.45 -3.04 2.10
C ARG A 460 -10.10 -3.58 1.62
N PHE A 461 -9.83 -4.86 1.82
CA PHE A 461 -8.58 -5.50 1.41
C PHE A 461 -8.22 -5.16 -0.05
N GLY A 462 -6.97 -4.74 -0.30
CA GLY A 462 -6.49 -4.31 -1.61
C GLY A 462 -7.16 -3.04 -2.20
N THR A 463 -8.13 -2.45 -1.49
CA THR A 463 -8.99 -1.36 -1.97
C THR A 463 -9.08 -0.21 -0.97
N ASP A 464 -8.09 -0.06 -0.07
CA ASP A 464 -8.13 0.96 0.98
C ASP A 464 -8.21 2.40 0.45
N TRP A 465 -7.66 2.63 -0.73
CA TRP A 465 -7.70 3.90 -1.48
C TRP A 465 -9.08 4.17 -2.12
N LEU A 466 -9.93 3.15 -2.28
CA LEU A 466 -11.30 3.29 -2.75
C LEU A 466 -12.21 3.66 -1.59
N TYR A 467 -12.81 4.86 -1.63
CA TYR A 467 -13.67 5.33 -0.54
C TYR A 467 -14.77 4.33 -0.13
N ASP A 468 -15.35 3.64 -1.10
CA ASP A 468 -16.35 2.59 -0.88
C ASP A 468 -15.85 1.16 -1.11
N GLY A 469 -14.55 0.95 -1.35
CA GLY A 469 -13.96 -0.39 -1.51
C GLY A 469 -14.75 -1.28 -2.47
N TYR A 470 -14.86 -2.57 -2.13
CA TYR A 470 -15.74 -3.49 -2.85
C TYR A 470 -17.23 -3.24 -2.64
N ALA A 471 -17.65 -2.46 -1.62
CA ALA A 471 -19.05 -2.17 -1.35
C ALA A 471 -19.74 -1.43 -2.51
N ARG A 472 -18.96 -0.74 -3.34
CA ARG A 472 -19.45 -0.09 -4.57
C ARG A 472 -20.05 -1.06 -5.59
N SER A 473 -19.69 -2.33 -5.49
CA SER A 473 -20.15 -3.41 -6.36
C SER A 473 -21.49 -4.00 -5.90
N LEU A 474 -21.95 -3.63 -4.69
CA LEU A 474 -23.23 -4.10 -4.14
C LEU A 474 -24.42 -3.46 -4.85
N ARG A 475 -25.46 -4.25 -5.08
CA ARG A 475 -26.78 -3.82 -5.54
C ARG A 475 -27.86 -4.43 -4.66
N ASP A 476 -28.96 -3.72 -4.53
CA ASP A 476 -30.20 -4.23 -3.93
C ASP A 476 -30.06 -4.82 -2.52
N VAL A 477 -29.24 -4.20 -1.67
CA VAL A 477 -29.05 -4.63 -0.26
C VAL A 477 -30.35 -4.48 0.51
N THR A 478 -30.93 -5.59 0.95
CA THR A 478 -32.21 -5.64 1.67
C THR A 478 -32.15 -6.61 2.85
N ALA A 479 -32.91 -6.35 3.90
CA ALA A 479 -33.03 -7.25 5.05
C ALA A 479 -34.49 -7.57 5.37
N THR A 480 -34.77 -8.80 5.80
CA THR A 480 -36.10 -9.27 6.20
C THR A 480 -36.05 -10.11 7.48
N ASP A 481 -37.16 -10.17 8.22
CA ASP A 481 -37.34 -11.11 9.32
C ASP A 481 -37.75 -12.51 8.83
N ALA A 482 -37.88 -13.46 9.75
CA ALA A 482 -38.30 -14.84 9.46
C ALA A 482 -39.68 -14.97 8.78
N LYS A 483 -40.50 -13.91 8.76
CA LYS A 483 -41.81 -13.87 8.09
C LYS A 483 -41.75 -13.13 6.74
N GLY A 484 -40.57 -12.73 6.28
CA GLY A 484 -40.35 -11.96 5.06
C GLY A 484 -40.71 -10.48 5.21
N LYS A 485 -40.92 -9.97 6.43
CA LYS A 485 -41.19 -8.54 6.63
C LYS A 485 -39.89 -7.75 6.54
N ALA A 486 -39.89 -6.69 5.75
CA ALA A 486 -38.73 -5.81 5.59
C ALA A 486 -38.25 -5.21 6.93
N LEU A 487 -36.93 -5.30 7.14
CA LEU A 487 -36.18 -4.64 8.21
C LEU A 487 -35.44 -3.43 7.64
N VAL A 488 -35.11 -2.48 8.51
CA VAL A 488 -34.40 -1.26 8.09
C VAL A 488 -32.92 -1.57 8.04
N VAL A 489 -32.32 -1.42 6.85
CA VAL A 489 -30.87 -1.43 6.63
C VAL A 489 -30.41 0.02 6.59
N GLU A 490 -29.51 0.39 7.49
CA GLU A 490 -28.91 1.73 7.57
C GLU A 490 -27.43 1.64 7.19
N GLU A 491 -27.03 2.33 6.13
CA GLU A 491 -25.61 2.52 5.79
C GLU A 491 -25.02 3.55 6.77
N ILE A 492 -24.11 3.09 7.62
CA ILE A 492 -23.45 3.92 8.65
C ILE A 492 -22.08 4.42 8.18
N ALA A 493 -21.44 3.68 7.28
CA ALA A 493 -20.27 4.07 6.52
C ALA A 493 -20.29 3.30 5.19
N LYS A 494 -19.42 3.66 4.24
CA LYS A 494 -19.52 3.09 2.89
C LYS A 494 -19.36 1.59 2.78
N THR A 495 -18.64 1.00 3.71
CA THR A 495 -18.42 -0.44 3.76
C THR A 495 -19.08 -1.05 4.99
N GLN A 496 -20.00 -0.33 5.64
CA GLN A 496 -20.58 -0.74 6.93
C GLN A 496 -22.09 -0.45 7.01
N TRP A 497 -22.84 -1.42 7.51
CA TRP A 497 -24.29 -1.35 7.63
C TRP A 497 -24.77 -1.78 9.01
N VAL A 498 -25.95 -1.30 9.37
CA VAL A 498 -26.69 -1.69 10.57
C VAL A 498 -28.07 -2.18 10.19
N VAL A 499 -28.52 -3.26 10.81
CA VAL A 499 -29.91 -3.74 10.71
C VAL A 499 -30.56 -3.72 12.09
N GLU A 500 -31.63 -2.94 12.23
CA GLU A 500 -32.48 -2.95 13.43
C GLU A 500 -33.34 -4.23 13.43
N THR A 501 -33.04 -5.18 14.32
CA THR A 501 -33.65 -6.51 14.28
C THR A 501 -35.06 -6.54 14.85
N ARG A 502 -35.39 -5.67 15.81
CA ARG A 502 -36.68 -5.69 16.55
C ARG A 502 -37.02 -7.08 17.11
N ASP A 503 -36.00 -7.78 17.61
CA ASP A 503 -36.07 -9.17 18.09
C ASP A 503 -36.25 -10.25 17.01
N ALA A 504 -36.13 -9.90 15.72
CA ALA A 504 -36.17 -10.89 14.65
C ALA A 504 -35.00 -11.89 14.75
N SER A 505 -35.34 -13.17 14.60
CA SER A 505 -34.38 -14.27 14.46
C SER A 505 -35.03 -15.40 13.64
N PRO A 506 -34.39 -15.90 12.57
CA PRO A 506 -33.22 -15.31 11.93
C PRO A 506 -33.53 -13.97 11.22
N VAL A 507 -32.49 -13.20 10.94
CA VAL A 507 -32.50 -12.05 10.03
C VAL A 507 -31.93 -12.51 8.68
N THR A 508 -32.62 -12.23 7.58
CA THR A 508 -32.12 -12.58 6.24
C THR A 508 -31.69 -11.31 5.50
N LEU A 509 -30.41 -11.22 5.15
CA LEU A 509 -29.84 -10.18 4.29
C LEU A 509 -29.73 -10.72 2.86
N GLN A 510 -30.08 -9.92 1.85
CA GLN A 510 -29.98 -10.27 0.43
C GLN A 510 -29.36 -9.12 -0.35
N TYR A 511 -28.47 -9.44 -1.28
CA TYR A 511 -27.82 -8.46 -2.15
C TYR A 511 -27.27 -9.14 -3.41
N LYS A 512 -26.97 -8.33 -4.43
CA LYS A 512 -26.19 -8.75 -5.59
C LYS A 512 -24.82 -8.09 -5.57
N VAL A 513 -23.84 -8.76 -6.16
CA VAL A 513 -22.48 -8.25 -6.30
C VAL A 513 -22.10 -8.25 -7.78
N LEU A 514 -21.71 -7.09 -8.29
CA LEU A 514 -21.18 -6.94 -9.65
C LEU A 514 -19.65 -7.10 -9.64
N LEU A 515 -19.17 -8.19 -10.22
CA LEU A 515 -17.79 -8.67 -10.18
C LEU A 515 -17.13 -8.51 -11.55
N ASP A 516 -17.29 -7.34 -12.18
CA ASP A 516 -16.83 -7.03 -13.54
C ASP A 516 -15.49 -6.27 -13.57
N HIS A 517 -14.60 -6.60 -12.63
CA HIS A 517 -13.36 -5.87 -12.43
C HIS A 517 -12.42 -6.08 -13.63
N ASP A 518 -12.48 -7.25 -14.26
CA ASP A 518 -11.78 -7.60 -15.49
C ASP A 518 -12.25 -6.84 -16.75
N GLU A 519 -13.50 -6.39 -16.78
CA GLU A 519 -14.05 -5.57 -17.89
C GLU A 519 -13.69 -4.09 -17.77
N ARG A 520 -13.07 -3.69 -16.65
CA ARG A 520 -12.74 -2.31 -16.32
C ARG A 520 -11.23 -2.15 -16.13
N ASP A 521 -10.79 -0.90 -16.17
CA ASP A 521 -9.40 -0.50 -15.87
C ASP A 521 -9.18 -0.61 -14.35
N TRP A 522 -9.09 -1.85 -13.84
CA TRP A 522 -8.84 -2.13 -12.43
C TRP A 522 -7.34 -1.95 -12.19
N PRO A 523 -6.96 -1.01 -11.32
CA PRO A 523 -5.57 -0.57 -11.21
C PRO A 523 -4.70 -1.40 -10.29
N PHE A 524 -5.31 -2.35 -9.57
CA PHE A 524 -4.62 -3.33 -8.78
C PHE A 524 -4.39 -4.59 -9.63
N GLY A 525 -3.37 -5.38 -9.28
CA GLY A 525 -3.04 -6.63 -9.95
C GLY A 525 -4.27 -7.49 -10.25
N ARG A 526 -4.27 -8.12 -11.43
CA ARG A 526 -5.39 -8.93 -11.92
C ARG A 526 -5.51 -10.28 -11.20
N ASP A 527 -4.44 -10.68 -10.54
CA ASP A 527 -4.22 -11.92 -9.82
C ASP A 527 -5.04 -12.06 -8.53
N GLU A 528 -5.55 -10.95 -7.99
CA GLU A 528 -6.39 -10.94 -6.78
C GLU A 528 -7.74 -10.21 -6.99
N ALA A 529 -8.03 -9.81 -8.22
CA ALA A 529 -9.29 -9.16 -8.59
C ALA A 529 -10.31 -10.18 -9.14
N PRO A 530 -11.62 -9.98 -8.94
CA PRO A 530 -12.63 -10.84 -9.57
C PRO A 530 -12.54 -10.81 -11.10
N TYR A 531 -12.64 -11.98 -11.74
CA TYR A 531 -12.72 -12.07 -13.20
C TYR A 531 -13.57 -13.27 -13.65
N ALA A 532 -14.04 -13.20 -14.90
CA ALA A 532 -14.75 -14.29 -15.56
C ALA A 532 -14.16 -14.54 -16.96
N GLN A 533 -13.71 -15.77 -17.21
CA GLN A 533 -13.30 -16.27 -18.51
C GLN A 533 -14.30 -17.31 -19.03
N ASP A 534 -14.12 -17.78 -20.26
CA ASP A 534 -15.13 -18.60 -20.97
C ASP A 534 -15.51 -19.90 -20.23
N ASP A 535 -14.63 -20.47 -19.39
CA ASP A 535 -14.88 -21.72 -18.67
C ASP A 535 -14.54 -21.68 -17.17
N CYS A 536 -14.15 -20.51 -16.64
CA CYS A 536 -13.81 -20.35 -15.23
C CYS A 536 -14.09 -18.93 -14.73
N ILE A 537 -14.57 -18.85 -13.50
CA ILE A 537 -14.84 -17.63 -12.77
C ILE A 537 -14.00 -17.69 -11.50
N PHE A 538 -13.33 -16.59 -11.19
CA PHE A 538 -12.53 -16.42 -9.99
C PHE A 538 -13.10 -15.30 -9.16
N TRP A 539 -13.50 -15.61 -7.91
CA TRP A 539 -14.02 -14.64 -6.97
C TRP A 539 -13.28 -14.72 -5.63
N PRO A 540 -12.69 -13.62 -5.14
CA PRO A 540 -12.21 -13.54 -3.78
C PRO A 540 -13.35 -13.25 -2.79
N GLY A 541 -13.31 -13.89 -1.61
CA GLY A 541 -14.34 -13.76 -0.57
C GLY A 541 -14.57 -12.32 -0.10
N TYR A 542 -13.50 -11.52 0.04
CA TYR A 542 -13.57 -10.12 0.47
C TYR A 542 -14.32 -9.21 -0.52
N ALA A 543 -14.40 -9.61 -1.79
CA ALA A 543 -15.18 -8.90 -2.81
C ALA A 543 -16.63 -9.40 -2.89
N LEU A 544 -16.97 -10.48 -2.19
CA LEU A 544 -18.25 -11.17 -2.29
C LEU A 544 -19.12 -10.99 -1.05
N PHE A 545 -18.54 -11.02 0.16
CA PHE A 545 -19.31 -11.15 1.40
C PHE A 545 -19.39 -9.86 2.22
N ILE A 546 -20.61 -9.52 2.65
CA ILE A 546 -20.89 -8.68 3.82
C ILE A 546 -20.94 -9.59 5.05
N VAL A 547 -20.09 -9.33 6.04
CA VAL A 547 -19.93 -10.16 7.25
C VAL A 547 -20.23 -9.41 8.53
N GLY A 548 -20.61 -10.15 9.57
CA GLY A 548 -20.59 -9.70 10.97
C GLY A 548 -19.77 -10.68 11.81
N GLU A 549 -19.41 -10.32 13.05
CA GLU A 549 -18.63 -11.18 13.95
C GLU A 549 -19.38 -12.49 14.27
N VAL A 550 -18.82 -13.64 13.88
CA VAL A 550 -19.44 -14.96 14.06
C VAL A 550 -18.41 -16.09 13.88
N ASP A 551 -18.48 -17.14 14.72
CA ASP A 551 -17.57 -18.29 14.74
C ASP A 551 -18.18 -19.59 14.19
N ASP A 552 -19.38 -19.53 13.59
CA ASP A 552 -20.10 -20.68 13.03
C ASP A 552 -20.77 -20.28 11.70
N ILE A 553 -20.09 -20.61 10.59
CA ILE A 553 -20.52 -20.24 9.24
C ILE A 553 -20.69 -21.48 8.36
N GLU A 554 -21.87 -21.60 7.76
CA GLU A 554 -22.14 -22.53 6.67
C GLU A 554 -22.24 -21.76 5.35
N LEU A 555 -21.54 -22.20 4.31
CA LEU A 555 -21.63 -21.65 2.95
C LEU A 555 -22.21 -22.69 2.00
N SER A 556 -23.10 -22.26 1.11
CA SER A 556 -23.56 -23.05 -0.03
C SER A 556 -23.45 -22.24 -1.31
N VAL A 557 -23.01 -22.89 -2.39
CA VAL A 557 -22.80 -22.26 -3.70
C VAL A 557 -23.61 -23.00 -4.76
N ASP A 558 -24.62 -22.34 -5.30
CA ASP A 558 -25.47 -22.83 -6.37
C ASP A 558 -24.89 -22.42 -7.73
N VAL A 559 -24.54 -23.40 -8.54
CA VAL A 559 -23.90 -23.25 -9.86
C VAL A 559 -24.64 -24.14 -10.87
N PRO A 560 -24.54 -23.85 -12.18
CA PRO A 560 -25.06 -24.74 -13.22
C PRO A 560 -24.64 -26.21 -13.07
N ASP A 561 -25.47 -27.15 -13.53
CA ASP A 561 -25.28 -28.61 -13.32
C ASP A 561 -23.92 -29.17 -13.78
N ASN A 562 -23.27 -28.54 -14.77
CA ASN A 562 -21.98 -28.94 -15.32
C ASN A 562 -20.78 -28.22 -14.67
N TRP A 563 -21.02 -27.33 -13.71
CA TRP A 563 -19.97 -26.56 -13.03
C TRP A 563 -19.56 -27.20 -11.72
N SER A 564 -18.30 -26.99 -11.36
CA SER A 564 -17.71 -27.37 -10.08
C SER A 564 -17.34 -26.13 -9.26
N VAL A 565 -17.14 -26.33 -7.95
CA VAL A 565 -16.69 -25.29 -7.01
C VAL A 565 -15.44 -25.76 -6.29
N SER A 566 -14.32 -25.05 -6.50
CA SER A 566 -13.04 -25.26 -5.83
C SER A 566 -12.74 -24.13 -4.85
N THR A 567 -12.36 -24.49 -3.63
CA THR A 567 -12.18 -23.56 -2.51
C THR A 567 -11.42 -24.27 -1.37
N PRO A 568 -10.71 -23.55 -0.46
CA PRO A 568 -10.00 -24.20 0.65
C PRO A 568 -10.88 -24.56 1.85
N TRP A 569 -12.17 -24.20 1.85
CA TRP A 569 -13.08 -24.50 2.97
C TRP A 569 -13.42 -25.99 3.06
N GLU A 570 -13.68 -26.45 4.29
CA GLU A 570 -14.03 -27.84 4.55
C GLU A 570 -15.40 -28.17 3.93
N ARG A 571 -15.45 -29.19 3.09
CA ARG A 571 -16.66 -29.61 2.38
C ARG A 571 -17.52 -30.52 3.27
N ILE A 572 -18.81 -30.20 3.40
CA ILE A 572 -19.75 -30.97 4.24
C ILE A 572 -20.08 -32.32 3.60
N GLU A 573 -20.24 -32.33 2.28
CA GLU A 573 -20.64 -33.52 1.51
C GLU A 573 -19.60 -33.79 0.41
N PRO A 574 -19.20 -35.06 0.19
CA PRO A 574 -18.33 -35.40 -0.94
C PRO A 574 -18.96 -34.96 -2.27
N ASN A 575 -18.25 -34.13 -3.04
CA ASN A 575 -18.71 -33.49 -4.29
C ASN A 575 -19.89 -32.52 -4.17
N GLY A 576 -20.34 -32.16 -2.96
CA GLY A 576 -21.39 -31.15 -2.74
C GLY A 576 -20.80 -29.74 -2.67
N HIS A 577 -21.59 -28.72 -3.00
CA HIS A 577 -21.17 -27.31 -2.94
C HIS A 577 -21.53 -26.64 -1.62
N ARG A 578 -21.40 -27.38 -0.51
CA ARG A 578 -21.66 -26.92 0.86
C ARG A 578 -20.39 -27.03 1.69
N PHE A 579 -20.09 -25.98 2.44
CA PHE A 579 -18.83 -25.80 3.13
C PHE A 579 -19.01 -25.23 4.53
N VAL A 580 -18.04 -25.47 5.41
CA VAL A 580 -17.93 -24.85 6.73
C VAL A 580 -16.76 -23.87 6.74
N CYS A 581 -16.99 -22.67 7.26
CA CYS A 581 -15.97 -21.66 7.51
C CYS A 581 -15.88 -21.42 9.02
N LYS A 582 -14.66 -21.27 9.54
CA LYS A 582 -14.40 -21.15 10.98
C LYS A 582 -14.93 -19.86 11.58
N ASN A 583 -14.82 -18.75 10.84
CA ASN A 583 -15.26 -17.43 11.24
C ASN A 583 -15.35 -16.49 10.03
N GLN A 584 -15.66 -15.22 10.26
CA GLN A 584 -15.77 -14.23 9.19
C GLN A 584 -14.48 -14.01 8.39
N ASP A 585 -13.30 -14.14 9.01
CA ASP A 585 -12.02 -13.91 8.33
C ASP A 585 -11.68 -15.09 7.42
N ASP A 586 -11.93 -16.33 7.89
CA ASP A 586 -11.83 -17.54 7.09
C ASP A 586 -12.74 -17.48 5.85
N LEU A 587 -13.94 -16.87 5.96
CA LEU A 587 -14.85 -16.65 4.83
C LEU A 587 -14.36 -15.53 3.88
N MET A 588 -13.75 -14.46 4.39
CA MET A 588 -13.35 -13.31 3.56
C MET A 588 -12.02 -13.53 2.84
N TYR A 589 -11.03 -14.15 3.47
CA TYR A 589 -9.66 -14.23 2.96
C TYR A 589 -9.35 -15.55 2.24
N ALA A 590 -10.38 -16.27 1.83
CA ALA A 590 -10.29 -17.41 0.91
C ALA A 590 -10.92 -17.07 -0.44
N TYR A 591 -10.46 -17.75 -1.49
CA TYR A 591 -10.95 -17.59 -2.85
C TYR A 591 -11.88 -18.73 -3.27
N LEU A 592 -12.65 -18.48 -4.32
CA LEU A 592 -13.53 -19.46 -4.96
C LEU A 592 -13.25 -19.48 -6.47
N VAL A 593 -13.19 -20.69 -7.03
CA VAL A 593 -13.23 -20.90 -8.48
C VAL A 593 -14.47 -21.68 -8.85
N LEU A 594 -15.22 -21.16 -9.81
CA LEU A 594 -16.47 -21.73 -10.33
C LEU A 594 -16.33 -21.97 -11.82
N GLY A 595 -16.89 -23.07 -12.33
CA GLY A 595 -16.91 -23.32 -13.78
C GLY A 595 -16.59 -24.75 -14.15
N GLU A 596 -16.09 -24.93 -15.36
CA GLU A 596 -15.68 -26.23 -15.91
C GLU A 596 -14.16 -26.47 -15.74
N HIS A 597 -13.51 -25.77 -14.82
CA HIS A 597 -12.08 -25.91 -14.54
C HIS A 597 -11.73 -27.34 -14.10
N SER A 598 -10.45 -27.68 -14.15
CA SER A 598 -9.93 -28.94 -13.62
C SER A 598 -9.41 -28.74 -12.21
N GLU A 599 -9.70 -29.70 -11.31
CA GLU A 599 -9.23 -29.70 -9.93
C GLU A 599 -8.33 -30.90 -9.66
N ARG A 600 -7.30 -30.72 -8.81
CA ARG A 600 -6.54 -31.82 -8.20
C ARG A 600 -6.08 -31.45 -6.80
N LEU A 601 -6.25 -32.38 -5.86
CA LEU A 601 -5.64 -32.28 -4.54
C LEU A 601 -4.18 -32.74 -4.60
N VAL A 602 -3.29 -31.91 -4.07
CA VAL A 602 -1.87 -32.19 -3.87
C VAL A 602 -1.56 -32.01 -2.39
N SER A 603 -0.72 -32.86 -1.80
CA SER A 603 -0.46 -32.80 -0.36
C SER A 603 0.98 -33.15 -0.01
N SER A 604 1.49 -32.54 1.06
CA SER A 604 2.73 -32.91 1.72
C SER A 604 2.54 -32.75 3.22
N GLY A 605 2.62 -33.84 3.99
CA GLY A 605 2.34 -33.81 5.43
C GLY A 605 0.91 -33.34 5.75
N GLU A 606 0.78 -32.28 6.55
CA GLU A 606 -0.51 -31.64 6.91
C GLU A 606 -0.91 -30.49 5.96
N ALA A 607 -0.05 -30.16 4.98
CA ALA A 607 -0.33 -29.13 3.99
C ALA A 607 -1.04 -29.75 2.78
N GLU A 608 -2.20 -29.18 2.44
CA GLU A 608 -3.03 -29.59 1.30
C GLU A 608 -3.23 -28.40 0.36
N ILE A 609 -3.00 -28.61 -0.94
CA ILE A 609 -3.28 -27.66 -2.01
C ILE A 609 -4.37 -28.24 -2.91
N VAL A 610 -5.52 -27.57 -2.97
CA VAL A 610 -6.53 -27.74 -4.00
C VAL A 610 -6.07 -26.95 -5.22
N LEU A 611 -5.48 -27.62 -6.22
CA LEU A 611 -5.01 -27.00 -7.45
C LEU A 611 -6.17 -26.90 -8.46
N ALA A 612 -6.51 -25.69 -8.90
CA ALA A 612 -7.55 -25.40 -9.88
C ALA A 612 -6.96 -24.75 -11.14
N LEU A 613 -7.16 -25.36 -12.31
CA LEU A 613 -6.71 -24.85 -13.61
C LEU A 613 -7.91 -24.57 -14.53
N GLY A 614 -8.01 -23.34 -15.02
CA GLY A 614 -9.02 -22.91 -16.00
C GLY A 614 -8.48 -22.80 -17.43
N GLY A 615 -9.39 -22.64 -18.38
CA GLY A 615 -9.11 -22.41 -19.80
C GLY A 615 -8.17 -23.44 -20.42
N ARG A 616 -7.24 -22.94 -21.23
CA ARG A 616 -6.26 -23.80 -21.92
C ARG A 616 -5.32 -24.57 -20.98
N PHE A 617 -5.20 -24.17 -19.71
CA PHE A 617 -4.31 -24.81 -18.74
C PHE A 617 -4.85 -26.12 -18.18
N LYS A 618 -6.15 -26.41 -18.34
CA LYS A 618 -6.76 -27.69 -17.95
C LYS A 618 -6.01 -28.90 -18.50
N ALA A 619 -5.54 -28.80 -19.75
CA ALA A 619 -4.78 -29.88 -20.41
C ALA A 619 -3.40 -30.14 -19.77
N SER A 620 -2.87 -29.19 -19.00
CA SER A 620 -1.57 -29.31 -18.31
C SER A 620 -1.68 -29.79 -16.86
N MET A 621 -2.87 -30.17 -16.38
CA MET A 621 -3.12 -30.54 -14.98
C MET A 621 -2.14 -31.58 -14.43
N ASP A 622 -1.92 -32.69 -15.14
CA ASP A 622 -1.02 -33.75 -14.66
C ASP A 622 0.39 -33.20 -14.39
N LYS A 623 0.91 -32.42 -15.34
CA LYS A 623 2.24 -31.84 -15.25
C LYS A 623 2.36 -30.82 -14.12
N VAL A 624 1.42 -29.87 -14.08
CA VAL A 624 1.43 -28.80 -13.09
C VAL A 624 1.26 -29.38 -11.69
N ALA A 625 0.37 -30.35 -11.51
CA ALA A 625 0.20 -31.03 -10.22
C ALA A 625 1.47 -31.73 -9.76
N SER A 626 2.17 -32.45 -10.66
CA SER A 626 3.45 -33.08 -10.32
C SER A 626 4.52 -32.06 -9.92
N ALA A 627 4.59 -30.92 -10.61
CA ALA A 627 5.53 -29.85 -10.26
C ALA A 627 5.18 -29.19 -8.91
N VAL A 628 3.89 -28.88 -8.69
CA VAL A 628 3.40 -28.32 -7.42
C VAL A 628 3.64 -29.27 -6.25
N GLU A 629 3.42 -30.57 -6.44
CA GLU A 629 3.69 -31.60 -5.43
C GLU A 629 5.17 -31.65 -5.07
N ALA A 630 6.05 -31.68 -6.07
CA ALA A 630 7.49 -31.68 -5.86
C ALA A 630 7.99 -30.40 -5.16
N ILE A 631 7.46 -29.23 -5.54
CA ILE A 631 7.76 -27.95 -4.91
C ILE A 631 7.29 -27.94 -3.45
N LEU A 632 6.05 -28.39 -3.19
CA LEU A 632 5.47 -28.45 -1.85
C LEU A 632 6.28 -29.38 -0.92
N GLN A 633 6.71 -30.54 -1.43
CA GLN A 633 7.57 -31.46 -0.71
C GLN A 633 8.96 -30.85 -0.43
N ALA A 634 9.54 -30.13 -1.39
CA ALA A 634 10.83 -29.45 -1.20
C ALA A 634 10.76 -28.37 -0.10
N TYR A 635 9.71 -27.54 -0.09
CA TYR A 635 9.48 -26.57 0.98
C TYR A 635 9.28 -27.25 2.35
N SER A 636 8.49 -28.32 2.39
CA SER A 636 8.29 -29.12 3.62
C SER A 636 9.62 -29.62 4.19
N GLY A 637 10.55 -30.03 3.32
CA GLY A 637 11.90 -30.46 3.70
C GLY A 637 12.77 -29.32 4.22
N ILE A 638 12.79 -28.17 3.54
CA ILE A 638 13.59 -26.99 3.94
C ILE A 638 13.16 -26.50 5.32
N PHE A 639 11.86 -26.31 5.54
CA PHE A 639 11.34 -25.73 6.80
C PHE A 639 11.17 -26.77 7.91
N GLY A 640 11.35 -28.06 7.62
CA GLY A 640 11.26 -29.15 8.60
C GLY A 640 9.86 -29.36 9.18
N GLY A 641 8.84 -28.89 8.48
CA GLY A 641 7.43 -28.94 8.89
C GLY A 641 6.51 -28.34 7.84
N THR A 642 5.19 -28.55 8.01
CA THR A 642 4.17 -28.20 7.03
C THR A 642 3.10 -27.30 7.65
N PRO A 643 2.69 -26.21 6.97
CA PRO A 643 1.52 -25.43 7.32
C PRO A 643 0.30 -26.34 7.47
N LYS A 644 -0.59 -26.00 8.40
CA LYS A 644 -1.79 -26.81 8.65
C LYS A 644 -2.95 -26.35 7.79
N GLY A 645 -3.61 -27.31 7.15
CA GLY A 645 -4.89 -27.10 6.50
C GLY A 645 -4.80 -26.98 4.99
N SER A 646 -5.96 -26.79 4.39
CA SER A 646 -6.13 -26.73 2.94
C SER A 646 -6.03 -25.30 2.41
N MET A 647 -5.36 -25.16 1.27
CA MET A 647 -5.23 -23.91 0.51
C MET A 647 -5.70 -24.13 -0.93
N LEU A 648 -6.26 -23.10 -1.54
CA LEU A 648 -6.60 -23.12 -2.97
C LEU A 648 -5.44 -22.52 -3.76
N PHE A 649 -4.99 -23.22 -4.80
CA PHE A 649 -4.07 -22.65 -5.78
C PHE A 649 -4.75 -22.57 -7.15
N VAL A 650 -4.98 -21.34 -7.61
CA VAL A 650 -5.59 -21.09 -8.92
C VAL A 650 -4.52 -20.72 -9.92
N MET A 651 -4.47 -21.41 -11.06
CA MET A 651 -3.66 -20.93 -12.18
C MET A 651 -4.49 -20.80 -13.45
N ASN A 652 -4.57 -19.58 -13.97
CA ASN A 652 -5.40 -19.25 -15.11
C ASN A 652 -4.61 -18.53 -16.20
N PRO A 653 -4.98 -18.73 -17.48
CA PRO A 653 -4.36 -18.03 -18.58
C PRO A 653 -4.72 -16.55 -18.55
N TYR A 654 -3.76 -15.66 -18.74
CA TYR A 654 -4.02 -14.22 -18.84
C TYR A 654 -2.93 -13.50 -19.64
N GLY A 655 -3.31 -12.46 -20.37
CA GLY A 655 -2.36 -11.59 -21.10
C GLY A 655 -1.67 -12.23 -22.31
N GLY A 656 -0.65 -11.53 -22.82
CA GLY A 656 0.21 -12.00 -23.92
C GLY A 656 1.20 -13.08 -23.49
N GLU A 657 2.01 -13.61 -24.42
CA GLU A 657 2.88 -14.77 -24.15
C GLU A 657 3.85 -14.61 -22.96
N GLU A 658 4.27 -13.39 -22.62
CA GLU A 658 5.23 -13.10 -21.55
C GLU A 658 4.60 -12.48 -20.29
N TYR A 659 3.27 -12.41 -20.20
CA TYR A 659 2.63 -11.91 -18.99
C TYR A 659 2.74 -12.94 -17.86
N ARG A 660 3.11 -12.52 -16.65
CA ARG A 660 2.95 -13.34 -15.46
C ARG A 660 2.74 -12.48 -14.22
N SER A 661 1.87 -12.91 -13.34
CA SER A 661 1.57 -12.25 -12.07
C SER A 661 1.06 -13.30 -11.09
N GLY A 662 1.25 -13.07 -9.79
CA GLY A 662 0.83 -14.04 -8.77
C GLY A 662 0.70 -13.37 -7.42
N GLY A 663 -0.36 -13.79 -6.72
CA GLY A 663 -0.81 -13.21 -5.47
C GLY A 663 -1.11 -14.29 -4.43
N ALA A 664 -1.34 -13.84 -3.20
CA ALA A 664 -1.56 -14.72 -2.06
C ALA A 664 -2.42 -14.05 -0.99
N SER A 665 -3.56 -14.66 -0.66
CA SER A 665 -4.30 -14.41 0.58
C SER A 665 -3.91 -15.44 1.65
N GLU A 666 -4.53 -15.34 2.84
CA GLU A 666 -4.27 -16.28 3.95
C GLU A 666 -4.48 -17.75 3.59
N ARG A 667 -5.47 -18.05 2.75
CA ARG A 667 -5.87 -19.43 2.44
C ARG A 667 -5.87 -19.76 0.95
N SER A 668 -5.37 -18.86 0.12
CA SER A 668 -5.40 -19.04 -1.33
C SER A 668 -4.24 -18.34 -2.00
N ILE A 669 -3.73 -18.94 -3.06
CA ILE A 669 -2.68 -18.38 -3.91
C ILE A 669 -3.14 -18.40 -5.36
N THR A 670 -2.62 -17.49 -6.17
CA THR A 670 -2.99 -17.34 -7.57
C THR A 670 -1.76 -17.17 -8.45
N ALA A 671 -1.85 -17.66 -9.68
CA ALA A 671 -0.89 -17.37 -10.74
C ALA A 671 -1.64 -17.12 -12.06
N LEU A 672 -1.50 -15.90 -12.57
CA LEU A 672 -1.95 -15.53 -13.90
C LEU A 672 -0.77 -15.59 -14.85
N ILE A 673 -0.87 -16.43 -15.89
CA ILE A 673 0.27 -16.72 -16.76
C ILE A 673 -0.13 -16.65 -18.23
N GLY A 674 0.72 -15.99 -19.01
CA GLY A 674 0.71 -15.92 -20.46
C GLY A 674 1.28 -17.18 -21.12
N GLY A 675 0.94 -17.40 -22.39
CA GLY A 675 1.52 -18.52 -23.14
C GLY A 675 1.12 -19.91 -22.62
N ALA A 676 2.03 -20.88 -22.71
CA ALA A 676 1.81 -22.29 -22.42
C ALA A 676 2.56 -22.78 -21.16
N LEU A 677 2.00 -23.79 -20.49
CA LEU A 677 2.62 -24.47 -19.33
C LEU A 677 3.34 -25.77 -19.76
N ASP A 678 4.26 -25.66 -20.71
CA ASP A 678 5.03 -26.80 -21.24
C ASP A 678 6.49 -26.79 -20.75
N ASP A 679 7.26 -27.83 -21.12
CA ASP A 679 8.64 -28.04 -20.62
C ASP A 679 9.61 -27.00 -21.19
N GLY A 680 9.32 -26.48 -22.38
CA GLY A 680 10.13 -25.46 -23.03
C GLY A 680 10.03 -24.09 -22.35
N ARG A 681 9.11 -23.92 -21.40
CA ARG A 681 8.87 -22.68 -20.64
C ARG A 681 8.81 -22.88 -19.13
N ALA A 682 9.34 -23.99 -18.60
CA ALA A 682 9.34 -24.25 -17.16
C ALA A 682 10.14 -23.19 -16.36
N ASP A 683 11.17 -22.61 -16.97
CA ASP A 683 11.91 -21.42 -16.51
C ASP A 683 11.04 -20.18 -16.33
N PHE A 684 9.99 -20.05 -17.14
CA PHE A 684 9.08 -18.92 -17.09
C PHE A 684 8.01 -19.06 -15.99
N TRP A 685 7.33 -20.20 -15.88
CA TRP A 685 6.22 -20.38 -14.93
C TRP A 685 6.65 -21.03 -13.61
N GLY A 686 7.64 -21.91 -13.61
CA GLY A 686 8.07 -22.69 -12.45
C GLY A 686 8.54 -21.84 -11.27
N PRO A 687 9.48 -20.89 -11.45
CA PRO A 687 9.93 -20.01 -10.37
C PRO A 687 8.82 -19.13 -9.78
N LEU A 688 7.83 -18.71 -10.59
CA LEU A 688 6.66 -17.97 -10.08
C LEU A 688 5.83 -18.87 -9.17
N VAL A 689 5.51 -20.08 -9.62
CA VAL A 689 4.75 -21.07 -8.85
C VAL A 689 5.47 -21.40 -7.54
N ALA A 690 6.78 -21.65 -7.59
CA ALA A 690 7.57 -21.90 -6.39
C ALA A 690 7.56 -20.70 -5.44
N ASN A 691 7.65 -19.48 -5.96
CA ASN A 691 7.64 -18.26 -5.13
C ASN A 691 6.32 -18.07 -4.39
N VAL A 692 5.17 -18.22 -5.05
CA VAL A 692 3.85 -18.07 -4.40
C VAL A 692 3.57 -19.18 -3.38
N ILE A 693 4.04 -20.41 -3.63
CA ILE A 693 3.96 -21.50 -2.64
C ILE A 693 4.89 -21.23 -1.46
N GLY A 694 6.11 -20.75 -1.70
CA GLY A 694 7.07 -20.45 -0.64
C GLY A 694 6.59 -19.36 0.33
N TYR A 695 5.83 -18.40 -0.18
CA TYR A 695 5.23 -17.33 0.61
C TYR A 695 4.28 -17.83 1.71
N ILE A 696 3.71 -19.04 1.54
CA ILE A 696 2.91 -19.70 2.57
C ILE A 696 3.75 -19.90 3.84
N TRP A 697 4.98 -20.39 3.70
CA TRP A 697 5.89 -20.56 4.84
C TRP A 697 6.47 -19.23 5.29
N ASN A 698 6.97 -18.42 4.37
CA ASN A 698 7.75 -17.22 4.67
C ASN A 698 7.04 -15.96 4.12
N GLY A 699 6.12 -15.42 4.93
CA GLY A 699 5.18 -14.38 4.55
C GLY A 699 3.83 -14.56 5.27
N LYS A 700 3.28 -15.79 5.25
CA LYS A 700 2.05 -16.13 5.97
C LYS A 700 2.28 -16.80 7.32
N VAL A 701 2.97 -17.94 7.37
CA VAL A 701 3.20 -18.67 8.63
C VAL A 701 4.35 -18.07 9.45
N ILE A 702 5.50 -17.82 8.84
CA ILE A 702 6.56 -16.99 9.43
C ILE A 702 6.30 -15.57 8.95
N HIS A 703 5.76 -14.75 9.83
CA HIS A 703 5.38 -13.39 9.52
C HIS A 703 5.99 -12.43 10.53
N PHE A 704 6.17 -11.17 10.14
CA PHE A 704 6.43 -10.07 11.06
C PHE A 704 5.10 -9.41 11.44
N ALA A 705 5.15 -8.39 12.28
CA ALA A 705 3.94 -7.67 12.67
C ALA A 705 3.43 -6.82 11.49
N GLU A 706 2.69 -7.43 10.58
CA GLU A 706 2.13 -6.76 9.39
C GLU A 706 0.73 -6.22 9.69
N GLN A 707 0.33 -5.16 9.00
CA GLN A 707 -0.98 -4.54 9.19
C GLN A 707 -2.14 -5.52 8.89
N GLU A 708 -1.93 -6.44 7.93
CA GLU A 708 -2.92 -7.41 7.49
C GLU A 708 -3.37 -8.37 8.60
N TYR A 709 -2.50 -8.71 9.56
CA TYR A 709 -2.83 -9.59 10.70
C TYR A 709 -3.41 -8.84 11.91
N GLY A 710 -3.83 -7.58 11.74
CA GLY A 710 -4.48 -6.80 12.80
C GLY A 710 -3.54 -6.33 13.92
N PHE A 711 -2.22 -6.37 13.72
CA PHE A 711 -1.25 -5.87 14.71
C PHE A 711 -1.34 -4.35 14.90
N SER A 712 -1.26 -3.92 16.17
CA SER A 712 -1.25 -2.50 16.54
C SER A 712 0.09 -1.81 16.31
N GLU A 713 1.16 -2.53 15.99
CA GLU A 713 2.43 -1.97 15.54
C GLU A 713 2.83 -2.73 14.29
N VAL A 714 3.08 -1.98 13.23
CA VAL A 714 3.31 -2.54 11.90
C VAL A 714 4.81 -2.41 11.59
N ASN A 715 5.46 -3.50 11.25
CA ASN A 715 6.88 -3.58 10.93
C ASN A 715 7.10 -3.96 9.45
N GLU A 716 6.47 -3.22 8.54
CA GLU A 716 6.57 -3.39 7.09
C GLU A 716 8.00 -3.27 6.54
N GLN A 717 8.93 -2.76 7.33
CA GLN A 717 10.35 -2.74 7.02
C GLN A 717 10.94 -4.14 6.73
N GLU A 718 10.33 -5.23 7.20
CA GLU A 718 10.88 -6.59 7.07
C GLU A 718 10.46 -7.36 5.81
N TYR A 719 9.79 -6.73 4.84
CA TYR A 719 9.43 -7.38 3.57
C TYR A 719 10.64 -7.95 2.81
N TRP A 720 11.84 -7.39 2.99
CA TRP A 720 13.05 -7.92 2.35
C TRP A 720 13.35 -9.37 2.75
N PHE A 721 12.99 -9.75 3.99
CA PHE A 721 13.17 -11.11 4.50
C PHE A 721 12.08 -12.04 3.93
N SER A 722 10.80 -11.67 4.00
CA SER A 722 9.73 -12.53 3.49
C SER A 722 9.77 -12.68 1.96
N GLU A 723 9.87 -11.57 1.23
CA GLU A 723 9.83 -11.55 -0.24
C GLU A 723 11.15 -12.00 -0.86
N GLY A 724 12.27 -11.45 -0.38
CA GLY A 724 13.60 -11.74 -0.93
C GLY A 724 14.04 -13.18 -0.70
N PHE A 725 13.81 -13.74 0.49
CA PHE A 725 14.22 -15.13 0.77
C PHE A 725 13.33 -16.11 0.00
N SER A 726 12.04 -15.80 -0.18
CA SER A 726 11.15 -16.61 -1.01
C SER A 726 11.60 -16.63 -2.48
N LYS A 727 12.11 -15.51 -3.01
CA LYS A 727 12.73 -15.44 -4.34
C LYS A 727 14.02 -16.26 -4.45
N TYR A 728 14.85 -16.26 -3.39
CA TYR A 728 16.04 -17.10 -3.34
C TYR A 728 15.67 -18.60 -3.38
N TYR A 729 14.80 -19.04 -2.46
CA TYR A 729 14.40 -20.43 -2.36
C TYR A 729 13.64 -20.94 -3.58
N SER A 730 12.78 -20.13 -4.20
CA SER A 730 12.08 -20.54 -5.43
C SER A 730 13.06 -20.92 -6.53
N SER A 731 14.13 -20.13 -6.72
CA SER A 731 15.17 -20.43 -7.70
C SER A 731 15.98 -21.68 -7.33
N VAL A 732 16.35 -21.82 -6.05
CA VAL A 732 17.08 -23.01 -5.55
C VAL A 732 16.26 -24.29 -5.72
N ILE A 733 14.98 -24.28 -5.33
CA ILE A 733 14.08 -25.44 -5.42
C ILE A 733 13.84 -25.79 -6.89
N CYS A 734 13.54 -24.82 -7.76
CA CYS A 734 13.35 -25.10 -9.17
C CYS A 734 14.61 -25.71 -9.81
N THR A 735 15.80 -25.31 -9.37
CA THR A 735 17.05 -25.92 -9.83
C THR A 735 17.22 -27.35 -9.32
N ARG A 736 17.00 -27.58 -8.02
CA ARG A 736 17.05 -28.91 -7.38
C ARG A 736 16.07 -29.91 -8.03
N LEU A 737 14.94 -29.41 -8.52
CA LEU A 737 13.90 -30.21 -9.18
C LEU A 737 14.11 -30.35 -10.70
N GLY A 738 15.13 -29.70 -11.27
CA GLY A 738 15.39 -29.69 -12.71
C GLY A 738 14.35 -28.94 -13.54
N LEU A 739 13.56 -28.05 -12.91
CA LEU A 739 12.63 -27.15 -13.62
C LEU A 739 13.36 -26.01 -14.32
N ILE A 740 14.50 -25.60 -13.76
CA ILE A 740 15.44 -24.66 -14.38
C ILE A 740 16.85 -25.24 -14.32
N SER A 741 17.72 -24.84 -15.25
CA SER A 741 19.11 -25.27 -15.23
C SER A 741 19.93 -24.49 -14.19
N GLU A 742 21.10 -25.02 -13.82
CA GLU A 742 22.10 -24.27 -13.03
C GLU A 742 22.47 -22.94 -13.70
N GLY A 743 22.52 -22.89 -15.04
CA GLY A 743 22.76 -21.67 -15.80
C GLY A 743 21.65 -20.63 -15.61
N ASP A 744 20.39 -21.05 -15.62
CA ASP A 744 19.25 -20.16 -15.38
C ASP A 744 19.25 -19.62 -13.94
N PHE A 745 19.61 -20.47 -12.97
CA PHE A 745 19.81 -20.05 -11.59
C PHE A 745 20.88 -18.96 -11.48
N LEU A 746 22.06 -19.19 -12.05
CA LEU A 746 23.14 -18.21 -12.06
C LEU A 746 22.70 -16.92 -12.75
N ARG A 747 22.10 -17.01 -13.93
CA ARG A 747 21.59 -15.84 -14.66
C ARG A 747 20.59 -15.03 -13.84
N SER A 748 19.70 -15.71 -13.13
CA SER A 748 18.74 -15.03 -12.27
C SER A 748 19.37 -14.34 -11.06
N LEU A 749 20.53 -14.82 -10.54
CA LEU A 749 21.31 -14.11 -9.54
C LEU A 749 22.06 -12.91 -10.12
N GLU A 750 22.60 -13.03 -11.33
CA GLU A 750 23.24 -11.93 -12.07
C GLU A 750 22.27 -10.75 -12.23
N LEU A 751 21.07 -11.02 -12.74
CA LEU A 751 20.02 -10.01 -12.93
C LEU A 751 19.59 -9.34 -11.61
N ALA A 752 19.45 -10.12 -10.54
CA ALA A 752 19.12 -9.57 -9.22
C ALA A 752 20.26 -8.67 -8.70
N TRP A 753 21.50 -9.02 -9.00
CA TRP A 753 22.67 -8.25 -8.58
C TRP A 753 22.85 -6.97 -9.40
N GLU A 754 22.64 -7.03 -10.72
CA GLU A 754 22.54 -5.85 -11.59
C GLU A 754 21.48 -4.86 -11.07
N SER A 755 20.29 -5.37 -10.76
CA SER A 755 19.16 -4.62 -10.18
C SER A 755 19.56 -3.93 -8.87
N TYR A 756 20.14 -4.69 -7.93
CA TYR A 756 20.63 -4.18 -6.65
C TYR A 756 21.72 -3.10 -6.81
N LEU A 757 22.70 -3.33 -7.71
CA LEU A 757 23.82 -2.41 -7.91
C LEU A 757 23.38 -1.07 -8.51
N SER A 758 22.31 -1.05 -9.31
CA SER A 758 21.75 0.20 -9.84
C SER A 758 21.13 1.10 -8.76
N GLN A 759 20.69 0.54 -7.64
CA GLN A 759 20.04 1.25 -6.52
C GLN A 759 20.95 1.41 -5.29
N GLN A 760 22.19 0.93 -5.38
CA GLN A 760 23.08 0.81 -4.25
C GLN A 760 23.49 2.18 -3.69
N GLY A 761 23.42 2.33 -2.36
CA GLY A 761 23.86 3.55 -1.67
C GLY A 761 22.79 4.63 -1.50
N GLU A 762 21.61 4.49 -2.11
CA GLU A 762 20.53 5.48 -2.00
C GLU A 762 19.70 5.33 -0.71
N ARG A 763 19.48 4.08 -0.28
CA ARG A 763 18.76 3.70 0.94
C ARG A 763 19.14 2.28 1.34
N SER A 764 18.87 1.91 2.59
CA SER A 764 19.08 0.53 3.04
C SER A 764 17.96 -0.39 2.54
N ILE A 765 18.24 -1.71 2.49
CA ILE A 765 17.25 -2.72 2.10
C ILE A 765 16.06 -2.73 3.07
N ARG A 766 16.31 -2.51 4.36
CA ARG A 766 15.26 -2.45 5.38
C ARG A 766 14.39 -1.20 5.25
N GLU A 767 14.98 -0.03 5.03
CA GLU A 767 14.22 1.22 4.77
C GLU A 767 13.38 1.11 3.49
N ALA A 768 13.85 0.36 2.49
CA ALA A 768 13.06 0.11 1.28
C ALA A 768 11.73 -0.61 1.56
N GLY A 769 11.66 -1.43 2.62
CA GLY A 769 10.45 -2.12 3.06
C GLY A 769 9.32 -1.19 3.52
N GLU A 770 9.62 0.02 4.00
CA GLU A 770 8.61 1.01 4.42
C GLU A 770 7.64 1.40 3.30
N ASP A 771 8.10 1.31 2.05
CA ASP A 771 7.29 1.48 0.85
C ASP A 771 7.69 0.41 -0.17
N LYS A 772 7.28 -0.83 0.11
CA LYS A 772 7.57 -2.01 -0.72
C LYS A 772 7.25 -1.78 -2.20
N LEU A 773 6.15 -1.10 -2.53
CA LEU A 773 5.75 -0.88 -3.92
C LEU A 773 6.68 0.09 -4.64
N ALA A 774 7.09 1.17 -3.98
CA ALA A 774 8.02 2.13 -4.57
C ALA A 774 9.45 1.60 -4.69
N ASN A 775 9.84 0.63 -3.87
CA ASN A 775 11.22 0.12 -3.78
C ASN A 775 11.31 -1.40 -4.00
N ARG A 776 10.40 -1.93 -4.82
CA ARG A 776 10.20 -3.37 -4.99
C ARG A 776 11.49 -4.11 -5.35
N GLU A 777 12.26 -3.57 -6.29
CA GLU A 777 13.51 -4.18 -6.74
C GLU A 777 14.50 -4.35 -5.58
N LEU A 778 14.76 -3.31 -4.79
CA LEU A 778 15.65 -3.39 -3.64
C LEU A 778 15.14 -4.34 -2.54
N VAL A 779 13.82 -4.42 -2.33
CA VAL A 779 13.20 -5.36 -1.37
C VAL A 779 13.35 -6.82 -1.84
N TYR A 780 12.99 -7.11 -3.09
CA TYR A 780 12.97 -8.46 -3.62
C TYR A 780 14.37 -8.95 -4.03
N ASP A 781 15.05 -8.21 -4.90
CA ASP A 781 16.37 -8.59 -5.41
C ASP A 781 17.45 -8.37 -4.34
N GLY A 782 17.40 -7.25 -3.60
CA GLY A 782 18.31 -7.03 -2.48
C GLY A 782 18.15 -8.09 -1.39
N GLY A 783 16.92 -8.38 -0.96
CA GLY A 783 16.64 -9.44 0.02
C GLY A 783 17.07 -10.83 -0.46
N ARG A 784 16.91 -11.13 -1.75
CA ARG A 784 17.39 -12.37 -2.38
C ARG A 784 18.91 -12.51 -2.32
N LEU A 785 19.66 -11.44 -2.58
CA LEU A 785 21.12 -11.46 -2.50
C LEU A 785 21.60 -11.60 -1.04
N ILE A 786 20.88 -11.01 -0.08
CA ILE A 786 21.15 -11.23 1.35
C ILE A 786 20.95 -12.71 1.71
N ALA A 787 19.87 -13.34 1.27
CA ALA A 787 19.65 -14.78 1.48
C ALA A 787 20.79 -15.62 0.90
N ALA A 788 21.20 -15.35 -0.34
CA ALA A 788 22.32 -16.04 -0.98
C ALA A 788 23.64 -15.86 -0.21
N ALA A 789 23.94 -14.63 0.23
CA ALA A 789 25.14 -14.33 1.02
C ALA A 789 25.14 -15.07 2.36
N LEU A 790 24.01 -15.10 3.06
CA LEU A 790 23.87 -15.80 4.33
C LEU A 790 24.05 -17.31 4.17
N ASP A 791 23.45 -17.94 3.15
CA ASP A 791 23.62 -19.38 2.93
C ASP A 791 25.09 -19.74 2.66
N LEU A 792 25.77 -18.96 1.80
CA LEU A 792 27.19 -19.13 1.51
C LEU A 792 28.06 -18.98 2.75
N GLN A 793 27.84 -17.92 3.54
CA GLN A 793 28.59 -17.63 4.76
C GLN A 793 28.41 -18.72 5.82
N ILE A 794 27.16 -19.14 6.09
CA ILE A 794 26.85 -20.20 7.07
C ILE A 794 27.54 -21.49 6.65
N ARG A 795 27.43 -21.89 5.38
CA ARG A 795 28.09 -23.11 4.88
C ARG A 795 29.60 -23.01 4.96
N ASN A 796 30.20 -21.87 4.63
CA ASN A 796 31.64 -21.68 4.72
C ASN A 796 32.16 -21.81 6.17
N LEU A 797 31.54 -21.07 7.12
CA LEU A 797 31.92 -21.08 8.54
C LEU A 797 31.73 -22.45 9.20
N THR A 798 30.64 -23.14 8.85
CA THR A 798 30.29 -24.43 9.44
C THR A 798 30.91 -25.62 8.71
N LYS A 799 31.62 -25.40 7.60
CA LYS A 799 32.13 -26.45 6.69
C LYS A 799 31.00 -27.34 6.16
N ASN A 800 29.95 -26.71 5.66
CA ASN A 800 28.74 -27.29 5.08
C ASN A 800 27.96 -28.20 6.06
N ARG A 801 28.11 -27.99 7.38
CA ARG A 801 27.33 -28.71 8.40
C ARG A 801 25.99 -28.05 8.70
N SER A 802 25.90 -26.74 8.47
CA SER A 802 24.65 -25.98 8.55
C SER A 802 24.52 -25.10 7.30
N SER A 803 23.32 -24.57 7.10
CA SER A 803 22.91 -23.77 5.94
C SER A 803 21.82 -22.76 6.32
N LEU A 804 21.36 -21.98 5.34
CA LEU A 804 20.18 -21.15 5.51
C LEU A 804 18.92 -22.00 5.79
N ASP A 805 18.86 -23.25 5.34
CA ASP A 805 17.74 -24.15 5.64
C ASP A 805 17.59 -24.30 7.17
N ASP A 806 18.69 -24.45 7.91
CA ASP A 806 18.68 -24.55 9.38
C ASP A 806 18.17 -23.27 10.06
N VAL A 807 18.49 -22.10 9.51
CA VAL A 807 17.93 -20.81 9.95
C VAL A 807 16.42 -20.81 9.77
N MET A 808 15.94 -21.18 8.58
CA MET A 808 14.51 -21.18 8.29
C MET A 808 13.74 -22.23 9.10
N GLN A 809 14.34 -23.38 9.39
CA GLN A 809 13.76 -24.37 10.32
C GLN A 809 13.60 -23.80 11.73
N GLN A 810 14.61 -23.07 12.22
CA GLN A 810 14.52 -22.44 13.54
C GLN A 810 13.49 -21.32 13.55
N MET A 811 13.44 -20.47 12.51
CA MET A 811 12.40 -19.46 12.34
C MET A 811 11.00 -20.09 12.34
N TYR A 812 10.81 -21.18 11.61
CA TYR A 812 9.54 -21.90 11.57
C TYR A 812 9.14 -22.46 12.93
N ARG A 813 10.07 -23.04 13.68
CA ARG A 813 9.79 -23.60 15.02
C ARG A 813 9.47 -22.52 16.04
N GLU A 814 10.19 -21.39 16.02
CA GLU A 814 10.04 -20.32 17.02
C GLU A 814 8.83 -19.42 16.72
N PHE A 815 8.58 -19.10 15.46
CA PHE A 815 7.58 -18.11 15.03
C PHE A 815 6.41 -18.74 14.28
N GLY A 816 6.69 -19.67 13.36
CA GLY A 816 5.66 -20.31 12.53
C GLY A 816 4.71 -21.24 13.30
N LEU A 817 5.23 -22.02 14.25
CA LEU A 817 4.41 -22.93 15.07
C LEU A 817 3.67 -22.25 16.22
N THR A 818 4.09 -21.03 16.58
CA THR A 818 3.57 -20.26 17.71
C THR A 818 2.70 -19.10 17.29
N ASP A 819 2.60 -18.82 15.98
CA ASP A 819 1.86 -17.68 15.42
C ASP A 819 2.32 -16.34 16.03
N THR A 820 3.64 -16.22 16.21
CA THR A 820 4.27 -15.05 16.82
C THR A 820 5.07 -14.29 15.76
N ALA A 821 4.84 -12.98 15.67
CA ALA A 821 5.58 -12.13 14.75
C ALA A 821 7.08 -12.06 15.11
N TYR A 822 7.96 -12.26 14.12
CA TYR A 822 9.41 -12.11 14.31
C TYR A 822 9.87 -10.65 14.20
N THR A 823 11.04 -10.37 14.76
CA THR A 823 11.75 -9.09 14.62
C THR A 823 13.08 -9.24 13.89
N MET A 824 13.69 -8.13 13.46
CA MET A 824 15.06 -8.15 12.92
C MET A 824 16.06 -8.77 13.92
N ASP A 825 15.95 -8.44 15.21
CA ASP A 825 16.84 -8.97 16.25
C ASP A 825 16.73 -10.50 16.36
N ASP A 826 15.55 -11.05 16.12
CA ASP A 826 15.34 -12.50 16.07
C ASP A 826 16.06 -13.13 14.88
N VAL A 827 15.95 -12.52 13.70
CA VAL A 827 16.66 -12.96 12.49
C VAL A 827 18.18 -12.94 12.74
N ILE A 828 18.71 -11.84 13.29
CA ILE A 828 20.14 -11.70 13.60
C ILE A 828 20.58 -12.77 14.61
N ARG A 829 19.80 -12.96 15.68
CA ARG A 829 20.08 -13.94 16.73
C ARG A 829 20.14 -15.35 16.17
N ILE A 830 19.14 -15.76 15.38
CA ILE A 830 19.05 -17.12 14.83
C ILE A 830 20.16 -17.37 13.83
N VAL A 831 20.41 -16.44 12.90
CA VAL A 831 21.53 -16.54 11.95
C VAL A 831 22.86 -16.68 12.70
N SER A 832 23.08 -15.86 13.74
CA SER A 832 24.31 -15.92 14.54
C SER A 832 24.47 -17.26 15.27
N GLN A 833 23.37 -17.82 15.80
CA GLN A 833 23.37 -19.13 16.47
C GLN A 833 23.69 -20.27 15.51
N VAL A 834 23.06 -20.28 14.33
CA VAL A 834 23.27 -21.33 13.31
C VAL A 834 24.68 -21.25 12.71
N ALA A 835 25.17 -20.05 12.43
CA ALA A 835 26.52 -19.85 11.91
C ALA A 835 27.62 -20.12 12.95
N GLY A 836 27.32 -19.96 14.23
CA GLY A 836 28.29 -20.05 15.33
C GLY A 836 29.16 -18.79 15.50
N GLU A 837 28.81 -17.69 14.87
CA GLU A 837 29.50 -16.39 14.93
C GLU A 837 28.50 -15.23 15.01
N ASN A 838 28.93 -14.04 15.43
CA ASN A 838 28.04 -12.87 15.54
C ASN A 838 27.81 -12.19 14.18
N PHE A 839 26.57 -12.20 13.70
CA PHE A 839 26.18 -11.58 12.42
C PHE A 839 25.65 -10.15 12.54
N GLU A 840 25.52 -9.58 13.74
CA GLU A 840 25.13 -8.17 13.92
C GLU A 840 25.89 -7.20 12.98
N PRO A 841 27.23 -7.31 12.79
CA PRO A 841 27.95 -6.43 11.88
C PRO A 841 27.57 -6.62 10.40
N PHE A 842 27.17 -7.82 9.99
CA PHE A 842 26.70 -8.09 8.62
C PHE A 842 25.39 -7.34 8.36
N PHE A 843 24.40 -7.51 9.25
CA PHE A 843 23.10 -6.85 9.12
C PHE A 843 23.22 -5.33 9.21
N SER A 844 24.03 -4.83 10.14
CA SER A 844 24.34 -3.41 10.31
C SER A 844 24.90 -2.75 9.04
N LYS A 845 25.66 -3.48 8.23
CA LYS A 845 26.30 -2.94 7.02
C LYS A 845 25.43 -3.05 5.79
N TYR A 846 24.79 -4.20 5.60
CA TYR A 846 24.20 -4.58 4.31
C TYR A 846 22.67 -4.58 4.30
N VAL A 847 22.03 -4.60 5.47
CA VAL A 847 20.55 -4.64 5.57
C VAL A 847 20.00 -3.33 6.11
N THR A 848 20.54 -2.82 7.22
CA THR A 848 20.21 -1.50 7.77
C THR A 848 21.19 -0.41 7.32
N GLY A 849 22.39 -0.81 6.91
CA GLY A 849 23.35 0.07 6.25
C GLY A 849 23.17 0.09 4.73
N THR A 850 23.95 0.95 4.08
CA THR A 850 23.95 1.13 2.62
C THR A 850 25.25 0.64 1.98
N GLU A 851 26.08 -0.08 2.72
CA GLU A 851 27.34 -0.65 2.19
C GLU A 851 27.05 -1.69 1.11
N ARG A 852 27.96 -1.80 0.13
CA ARG A 852 27.86 -2.82 -0.92
C ARG A 852 28.00 -4.22 -0.32
N LEU A 853 27.05 -5.10 -0.59
CA LEU A 853 27.20 -6.52 -0.29
C LEU A 853 28.39 -7.11 -1.08
N PRO A 854 29.44 -7.65 -0.43
CA PRO A 854 30.63 -8.17 -1.11
C PRO A 854 30.42 -9.64 -1.52
N LEU A 855 29.34 -9.91 -2.25
CA LEU A 855 28.92 -11.26 -2.64
C LEU A 855 29.98 -11.96 -3.52
N GLU A 856 30.86 -11.20 -4.20
CA GLU A 856 31.96 -11.76 -5.00
C GLU A 856 33.00 -12.47 -4.12
N GLU A 857 33.21 -11.99 -2.89
CA GLU A 857 34.12 -12.62 -1.95
C GLU A 857 33.54 -13.94 -1.45
N TYR A 858 32.23 -13.97 -1.19
CA TYR A 858 31.53 -15.14 -0.67
C TYR A 858 31.40 -16.24 -1.73
N LEU A 859 31.16 -15.87 -2.99
CA LEU A 859 31.12 -16.83 -4.11
C LEU A 859 32.50 -17.41 -4.42
N LYS A 860 33.55 -16.60 -4.31
CA LYS A 860 34.93 -17.05 -4.51
C LYS A 860 35.34 -18.14 -3.52
N ASP A 861 34.90 -18.03 -2.27
CA ASP A 861 35.16 -19.05 -1.24
C ASP A 861 34.56 -20.41 -1.60
N VAL A 862 33.48 -20.44 -2.38
CA VAL A 862 32.81 -21.67 -2.84
C VAL A 862 33.18 -22.10 -4.26
N GLY A 863 34.24 -21.52 -4.85
CA GLY A 863 34.75 -21.96 -6.14
C GLY A 863 33.97 -21.41 -7.34
N VAL A 864 33.31 -20.27 -7.14
CA VAL A 864 32.60 -19.53 -8.17
C VAL A 864 33.31 -18.20 -8.35
N ASP A 865 33.84 -17.94 -9.55
CA ASP A 865 34.37 -16.62 -9.89
C ASP A 865 33.23 -15.73 -10.32
N VAL A 866 33.34 -14.46 -9.93
CA VAL A 866 32.45 -13.41 -10.40
C VAL A 866 33.33 -12.42 -11.15
N GLU A 867 33.03 -12.26 -12.43
CA GLU A 867 33.50 -11.11 -13.19
C GLU A 867 32.44 -10.04 -13.04
N ILE A 868 32.78 -8.97 -12.33
CA ILE A 868 31.96 -7.78 -12.27
C ILE A 868 32.66 -6.79 -13.18
N ASP A 869 32.15 -6.61 -14.39
CA ASP A 869 32.53 -5.44 -15.17
C ASP A 869 31.88 -4.24 -14.51
N LEU A 870 32.54 -3.66 -13.50
CA LEU A 870 32.21 -2.34 -13.00
C LEU A 870 32.45 -1.40 -14.18
N GLY A 871 31.44 -1.27 -15.03
CA GLY A 871 31.47 -0.40 -16.18
C GLY A 871 31.96 0.98 -15.80
N GLU A 872 32.32 1.77 -16.81
CA GLU A 872 32.79 3.13 -16.56
C GLU A 872 31.84 3.87 -15.61
N ARG A 873 32.37 4.57 -14.60
CA ARG A 873 31.53 5.43 -13.75
C ARG A 873 31.05 6.58 -14.61
N LEU A 874 29.79 6.49 -15.03
CA LEU A 874 29.18 7.44 -15.93
C LEU A 874 28.15 8.29 -15.16
N PRO A 875 27.90 9.53 -15.57
CA PRO A 875 26.94 10.36 -14.86
C PRO A 875 25.53 9.75 -14.87
N LYS A 876 24.82 9.92 -13.75
CA LYS A 876 23.35 9.92 -13.61
C LYS A 876 22.59 10.08 -14.91
N LEU A 877 21.93 9.08 -15.50
CA LEU A 877 21.08 9.35 -16.68
C LEU A 877 20.05 10.44 -16.36
N GLY A 878 19.38 10.33 -15.20
CA GLY A 878 18.46 11.35 -14.72
C GLY A 878 19.12 12.72 -14.55
N TYR A 879 20.38 12.77 -14.09
CA TYR A 879 21.12 14.02 -13.95
C TYR A 879 21.49 14.64 -15.32
N ILE A 880 21.99 13.85 -16.26
CA ILE A 880 22.32 14.30 -17.62
C ILE A 880 21.07 14.84 -18.30
N ILE A 881 19.97 14.09 -18.25
CA ILE A 881 18.74 14.42 -18.95
C ILE A 881 18.04 15.61 -18.29
N HIS A 882 17.82 15.57 -16.97
CA HIS A 882 17.03 16.58 -16.29
C HIS A 882 17.83 17.84 -15.93
N GLU A 883 19.07 17.70 -15.46
CA GLU A 883 19.85 18.84 -14.97
C GLU A 883 20.77 19.44 -16.04
N MET A 884 21.46 18.61 -16.84
CA MET A 884 22.39 19.13 -17.86
C MET A 884 21.68 19.52 -19.16
N LEU A 885 20.78 18.68 -19.66
CA LEU A 885 20.08 18.92 -20.93
C LEU A 885 18.73 19.63 -20.75
N GLY A 886 18.20 19.71 -19.53
CA GLY A 886 16.92 20.38 -19.25
C GLY A 886 15.72 19.69 -19.91
N ILE A 887 15.78 18.36 -20.03
CA ILE A 887 14.75 17.50 -20.62
C ILE A 887 13.88 16.95 -19.48
N GLY A 888 12.57 17.14 -19.55
CA GLY A 888 11.66 16.77 -18.46
C GLY A 888 11.27 15.29 -18.42
N SER A 889 11.37 14.56 -19.54
CA SER A 889 11.06 13.13 -19.62
C SER A 889 11.63 12.52 -20.92
N PHE A 890 11.92 11.22 -20.92
CA PHE A 890 12.43 10.49 -22.09
C PHE A 890 11.81 9.08 -22.15
N GLY A 891 11.74 8.49 -23.35
CA GLY A 891 11.18 7.15 -23.56
C GLY A 891 11.51 6.58 -24.94
N GLY A 892 11.29 5.28 -25.15
CA GLY A 892 11.47 4.63 -26.45
C GLY A 892 11.78 3.13 -26.35
N PRO A 893 11.44 2.33 -27.39
CA PRO A 893 11.78 0.91 -27.44
C PRO A 893 13.30 0.70 -27.54
N PRO A 894 13.88 -0.31 -26.89
CA PRO A 894 15.32 -0.55 -26.94
C PRO A 894 15.83 -0.80 -28.37
N GLY A 895 16.94 -0.15 -28.73
CA GLY A 895 17.54 -0.23 -30.07
C GLY A 895 16.97 0.75 -31.11
N GLY A 896 15.88 1.45 -30.81
CA GLY A 896 15.42 2.64 -31.54
C GLY A 896 15.74 3.88 -30.71
N GLY A 897 16.46 4.87 -31.25
CA GLY A 897 16.95 6.04 -30.50
C GLY A 897 15.93 6.69 -29.56
N MET A 898 16.41 7.44 -28.56
CA MET A 898 15.59 7.93 -27.46
C MET A 898 14.71 9.13 -27.84
N PHE A 899 13.41 9.05 -27.57
CA PHE A 899 12.48 10.16 -27.74
C PHE A 899 12.61 11.16 -26.59
N ILE A 900 12.76 12.43 -26.96
CA ILE A 900 12.79 13.56 -26.03
C ILE A 900 11.35 14.06 -25.83
N HIS A 901 10.92 14.12 -24.57
CA HIS A 901 9.62 14.66 -24.20
C HIS A 901 9.76 15.76 -23.15
N ARG A 902 8.93 16.80 -23.24
CA ARG A 902 8.86 17.88 -22.24
C ARG A 902 10.22 18.58 -22.02
N SER A 903 10.88 19.00 -23.08
CA SER A 903 12.05 19.89 -23.00
C SER A 903 11.68 21.34 -23.32
N ARG A 904 12.43 22.30 -22.76
CA ARG A 904 12.39 23.70 -23.22
C ARG A 904 13.26 23.95 -24.46
N LYS A 905 14.19 23.03 -24.76
CA LYS A 905 15.24 23.18 -25.79
C LYS A 905 14.98 22.35 -27.05
N PHE A 906 14.23 21.27 -26.94
CA PHE A 906 13.96 20.31 -28.01
C PHE A 906 12.46 20.25 -28.33
N GLN A 907 12.12 19.81 -29.54
CA GLN A 907 10.72 19.54 -29.91
C GLN A 907 10.29 18.19 -29.32
N ASP A 908 9.02 18.08 -28.94
CA ASP A 908 8.46 16.78 -28.52
C ASP A 908 8.57 15.80 -29.70
N ASP A 909 9.02 14.58 -29.41
CA ASP A 909 9.31 13.48 -30.37
C ASP A 909 10.58 13.66 -31.21
N ASP A 910 11.41 14.65 -30.89
CA ASP A 910 12.81 14.62 -31.32
C ASP A 910 13.46 13.33 -30.85
N ARG A 911 14.00 12.55 -31.78
CA ARG A 911 14.75 11.35 -31.46
C ARG A 911 16.23 11.67 -31.40
N LEU A 912 16.84 11.55 -30.22
CA LEU A 912 18.29 11.69 -30.10
C LEU A 912 18.97 10.50 -30.77
N ILE A 913 19.73 10.79 -31.84
CA ILE A 913 20.43 9.78 -32.65
C ILE A 913 21.95 9.99 -32.68
N GLY A 914 22.46 11.10 -32.14
CA GLY A 914 23.89 11.30 -31.98
C GLY A 914 24.29 12.50 -31.11
N ILE A 915 25.55 12.53 -30.68
CA ILE A 915 26.15 13.57 -29.85
C ILE A 915 27.56 13.85 -30.37
N ASP A 916 27.86 15.11 -30.68
CA ASP A 916 29.13 15.59 -31.24
C ASP A 916 29.61 14.78 -32.47
N GLY A 917 28.65 14.33 -33.29
CA GLY A 917 28.89 13.52 -34.48
C GLY A 917 29.05 12.02 -34.22
N THR A 918 28.97 11.57 -32.97
CA THR A 918 28.95 10.15 -32.60
C THR A 918 27.51 9.64 -32.53
N PRO A 919 27.15 8.56 -33.24
CA PRO A 919 25.81 7.98 -33.14
C PRO A 919 25.49 7.47 -31.73
N VAL A 920 24.23 7.61 -31.32
CA VAL A 920 23.71 7.20 -30.01
C VAL A 920 22.51 6.29 -30.23
N LYS A 921 22.54 5.09 -29.64
CA LYS A 921 21.45 4.09 -29.77
C LYS A 921 20.91 3.62 -28.43
N THR A 922 21.74 3.65 -27.38
CA THR A 922 21.36 3.21 -26.03
C THR A 922 21.44 4.38 -25.03
N ARG A 923 20.88 4.17 -23.84
CA ARG A 923 21.02 5.11 -22.71
C ARG A 923 22.50 5.30 -22.33
N ASP A 924 23.29 4.23 -22.38
CA ASP A 924 24.72 4.24 -22.06
C ASP A 924 25.55 5.05 -23.04
N ASP A 925 25.16 5.08 -24.33
CA ASP A 925 25.86 5.91 -25.32
C ASP A 925 25.76 7.40 -24.96
N ILE A 926 24.63 7.83 -24.40
CA ILE A 926 24.43 9.20 -23.90
C ILE A 926 25.32 9.44 -22.67
N ARG A 927 25.30 8.49 -21.74
CA ARG A 927 26.08 8.57 -20.50
C ARG A 927 27.58 8.62 -20.76
N ARG A 928 28.10 7.82 -21.71
CA ARG A 928 29.49 7.86 -22.18
C ARG A 928 29.85 9.18 -22.83
N ALA A 929 28.98 9.69 -23.71
CA ALA A 929 29.22 10.99 -24.34
C ALA A 929 29.23 12.13 -23.31
N ALA A 930 28.45 12.00 -22.23
CA ALA A 930 28.33 12.99 -21.17
C ALA A 930 29.40 12.90 -20.07
N LYS A 931 30.33 11.94 -20.16
CA LYS A 931 31.31 11.67 -19.10
C LYS A 931 32.16 12.87 -18.70
N ASP A 932 32.61 13.65 -19.68
CA ASP A 932 33.50 14.80 -19.46
C ASP A 932 32.77 16.16 -19.52
N TRP A 933 31.44 16.15 -19.53
CA TRP A 933 30.61 17.34 -19.64
C TRP A 933 30.70 18.23 -18.40
N LYS A 934 30.82 19.53 -18.63
CA LYS A 934 30.75 20.56 -17.58
C LYS A 934 29.62 21.54 -17.86
N SER A 935 29.06 22.09 -16.78
CA SER A 935 28.10 23.18 -16.89
C SER A 935 28.71 24.33 -17.69
N GLY A 936 27.99 24.81 -18.70
CA GLY A 936 28.44 25.83 -19.64
C GLY A 936 29.13 25.32 -20.90
N ASP A 937 29.48 24.03 -21.00
CA ASP A 937 29.97 23.44 -22.25
C ASP A 937 28.88 23.49 -23.33
N VAL A 938 29.30 23.50 -24.60
CA VAL A 938 28.39 23.46 -25.75
C VAL A 938 28.62 22.16 -26.51
N VAL A 939 27.59 21.31 -26.54
CA VAL A 939 27.60 20.00 -27.21
C VAL A 939 26.64 20.03 -28.40
N ARG A 940 26.92 19.26 -29.44
CA ARG A 940 26.05 19.20 -30.63
C ARG A 940 25.23 17.92 -30.62
N LEU A 941 23.93 18.05 -30.39
CA LEU A 941 23.02 16.92 -30.46
C LEU A 941 22.53 16.73 -31.90
N THR A 942 22.63 15.50 -32.39
CA THR A 942 22.06 15.07 -33.66
C THR A 942 20.73 14.41 -33.36
N LEU A 943 19.65 15.01 -33.87
CA LEU A 943 18.28 14.60 -33.64
C LEU A 943 17.67 14.16 -34.97
N GLU A 944 16.88 13.10 -34.96
CA GLU A 944 15.96 12.80 -36.04
C GLU A 944 14.59 13.39 -35.68
N ARG A 945 14.11 14.28 -36.55
CA ARG A 945 12.82 14.94 -36.43
C ARG A 945 12.05 14.71 -37.71
N GLU A 946 10.88 14.07 -37.61
CA GLU A 946 10.03 13.76 -38.77
C GLU A 946 10.78 13.01 -39.89
N GLY A 947 11.75 12.15 -39.54
CA GLY A 947 12.57 11.39 -40.49
C GLY A 947 13.71 12.19 -41.14
N ALA A 948 13.96 13.43 -40.72
CA ALA A 948 15.10 14.24 -41.14
C ALA A 948 16.11 14.44 -40.01
N GLU A 949 17.40 14.37 -40.33
CA GLU A 949 18.49 14.58 -39.38
C GLU A 949 18.80 16.08 -39.20
N ILE A 950 18.85 16.52 -37.95
CA ILE A 950 19.10 17.91 -37.54
C ILE A 950 20.20 17.93 -36.49
N VAL A 951 21.17 18.82 -36.61
CA VAL A 951 22.23 19.01 -35.61
C VAL A 951 22.00 20.34 -34.87
N LEU A 952 21.87 20.28 -33.55
CA LEU A 952 21.62 21.44 -32.69
C LEU A 952 22.74 21.62 -31.65
N PRO A 953 23.37 22.80 -31.57
CA PRO A 953 24.26 23.12 -30.46
C PRO A 953 23.44 23.41 -29.20
N VAL A 954 23.81 22.78 -28.09
CA VAL A 954 23.14 22.85 -26.80
C VAL A 954 24.17 23.25 -25.75
N THR A 955 23.90 24.34 -25.05
CA THR A 955 24.67 24.70 -23.85
C THR A 955 24.14 23.89 -22.68
N LEU A 956 25.05 23.17 -22.01
CA LEU A 956 24.76 22.35 -20.84
C LEU A 956 24.47 23.23 -19.62
N GLU A 957 23.40 22.88 -18.91
CA GLU A 957 22.98 23.51 -17.66
C GLU A 957 23.53 22.75 -16.43
N GLY A 958 23.31 23.30 -15.24
CA GLY A 958 23.73 22.70 -13.97
C GLY A 958 24.59 23.63 -13.11
N ASP A 959 24.75 23.29 -11.84
CA ASP A 959 25.57 24.05 -10.88
C ASP A 959 27.06 23.71 -11.10
N PRO A 960 27.92 24.66 -11.51
CA PRO A 960 29.35 24.40 -11.74
C PRO A 960 30.13 24.03 -10.48
N SER A 961 29.51 24.16 -9.28
CA SER A 961 30.10 23.76 -8.01
C SER A 961 29.76 22.33 -7.56
N LYS A 962 28.86 21.63 -8.27
CA LYS A 962 28.47 20.24 -7.97
C LYS A 962 29.07 19.29 -9.00
N GLU A 963 29.76 18.25 -8.51
CA GLU A 963 30.15 17.13 -9.37
C GLU A 963 28.89 16.35 -9.80
N PRO A 964 28.81 15.84 -11.04
CA PRO A 964 27.73 14.98 -11.48
C PRO A 964 27.64 13.75 -10.57
N PRO A 965 26.45 13.39 -10.03
CA PRO A 965 26.29 12.10 -9.38
C PRO A 965 26.62 11.01 -10.40
N LEU A 966 27.57 10.16 -10.08
CA LEU A 966 27.99 9.04 -10.93
C LEU A 966 27.18 7.80 -10.54
N GLU A 967 26.73 7.06 -11.55
CA GLU A 967 26.27 5.68 -11.42
C GLU A 967 27.25 4.82 -12.24
N SER A 968 27.49 3.58 -11.86
CA SER A 968 28.00 2.62 -12.83
C SER A 968 26.88 2.35 -13.85
N ASP A 969 27.12 2.50 -15.16
CA ASP A 969 26.28 1.79 -16.13
C ASP A 969 26.65 0.32 -16.07
N VAL A 970 25.61 -0.52 -16.01
CA VAL A 970 25.61 -1.98 -16.18
C VAL A 970 26.86 -2.66 -15.63
N THR A 971 26.70 -3.19 -14.42
CA THR A 971 27.61 -4.22 -13.94
C THR A 971 27.23 -5.50 -14.66
N ASP A 972 27.84 -5.81 -15.79
CA ASP A 972 27.72 -7.17 -16.34
C ASP A 972 28.31 -8.08 -15.27
N VAL A 973 27.42 -8.65 -14.47
CA VAL A 973 27.75 -9.60 -13.44
C VAL A 973 27.73 -10.92 -14.17
N ALA A 974 28.92 -11.44 -14.47
CA ALA A 974 29.07 -12.76 -15.04
C ALA A 974 29.55 -13.71 -13.93
N ILE A 975 28.69 -14.64 -13.54
CA ILE A 975 29.00 -15.66 -12.55
C ILE A 975 29.48 -16.90 -13.29
N ARG A 976 30.72 -17.33 -13.03
CA ARG A 976 31.36 -18.47 -13.70
C ARG A 976 31.91 -19.47 -12.69
N LYS A 977 31.51 -20.73 -12.84
CA LYS A 977 32.04 -21.84 -12.03
C LYS A 977 33.47 -22.17 -12.47
N LYS A 978 34.39 -22.32 -11.52
CA LYS A 978 35.75 -22.79 -11.83
C LYS A 978 35.75 -24.27 -12.21
N THR A 979 36.63 -24.62 -13.14
CA THR A 979 36.88 -26.00 -13.55
C THR A 979 37.71 -26.80 -12.54
N ASP A 980 38.42 -26.14 -11.62
CA ASP A 980 39.39 -26.73 -10.69
C ASP A 980 38.99 -26.60 -9.20
N ASN A 981 37.68 -26.67 -8.91
CA ASN A 981 37.17 -26.56 -7.54
C ASN A 981 37.68 -27.66 -6.60
N THR A 982 37.96 -27.26 -5.35
CA THR A 982 38.28 -28.19 -4.27
C THR A 982 37.08 -29.07 -3.92
N GLU A 983 37.31 -30.20 -3.25
CA GLU A 983 36.24 -31.08 -2.78
C GLU A 983 35.27 -30.36 -1.84
N SER A 984 35.77 -29.49 -0.95
CA SER A 984 34.95 -28.68 -0.06
C SER A 984 34.06 -27.68 -0.80
N GLN A 985 34.60 -27.04 -1.85
CA GLN A 985 33.86 -26.07 -2.67
C GLN A 985 32.74 -26.76 -3.45
N ARG A 986 33.04 -27.91 -4.06
CA ARG A 986 32.01 -28.74 -4.71
C ARG A 986 30.93 -29.17 -3.72
N ALA A 987 31.32 -29.61 -2.52
CA ALA A 987 30.37 -30.05 -1.50
C ALA A 987 29.43 -28.91 -1.04
N ILE A 988 29.94 -27.69 -0.88
CA ILE A 988 29.09 -26.52 -0.55
C ILE A 988 28.12 -26.23 -1.69
N TRP A 989 28.60 -26.18 -2.93
CA TRP A 989 27.75 -25.89 -4.08
C TRP A 989 26.66 -26.95 -4.30
N SER A 990 27.01 -28.23 -4.22
CA SER A 990 26.04 -29.33 -4.25
C SER A 990 25.11 -29.31 -3.03
N GLY A 991 25.54 -28.76 -1.89
CA GLY A 991 24.67 -28.52 -0.74
C GLY A 991 23.60 -27.45 -1.01
N ILE A 992 23.87 -26.49 -1.91
CA ILE A 992 22.92 -25.45 -2.31
C ILE A 992 21.96 -25.99 -3.38
N LEU A 993 22.48 -26.51 -4.49
CA LEU A 993 21.67 -26.86 -5.67
C LEU A 993 21.28 -28.34 -5.79
N GLY A 994 21.76 -29.21 -4.90
CA GLY A 994 21.66 -30.66 -5.05
C GLY A 994 22.86 -31.23 -5.79
N GLU A 995 22.97 -32.57 -5.83
CA GLU A 995 23.97 -33.25 -6.66
C GLU A 995 23.65 -33.07 -8.14
N ASP A 996 24.65 -32.81 -8.99
CA ASP A 996 24.49 -32.74 -10.45
C ASP A 996 23.88 -34.08 -10.93
N GLN A 997 22.64 -34.08 -11.44
CA GLN A 997 22.00 -35.26 -12.02
C GLN A 997 22.55 -35.63 -13.40
#